data_AF-A0A1C4EA58-F1
#
_entry.id   AF-A0A1C4EA58-F1
#
_cell.length_a   1.000
_cell.length_b   1.000
_cell.length_c   1.000
_cell.angle_alpha   90.00
_cell.angle_beta   90.00
_cell.angle_gamma   90.00
#
_symmetry.space_group_name_H-M   'P 1'
#
loop_
_entity.id
_entity.type
_entity.pdbx_description
1 polymer ?
#
loop_
_entity_poly.entity_id
_entity_poly.type
_entity_poly.pdbx_seq_one_letter_code
_entity_poly.pdbx_strand_id
1 'polypeptide(L)'
;MYNGNISYTTLALPGFNQGVPVGYSYGYDRLNRLRYMRYNLFDSVATQWSNSNAVNDYKEIVRYDANGNTLNYQRNGTTQNSRALAMDQLSYFYQPGNNRLTYIRDAVNKDNYKEDLDNQPLNNYQYDQIGNLTQDLSGGVTSIQWTVYGKIRSVSRGTAYGISYGYDPGGNRVSKTITSSTPSTSFYIRDAQGNVLALYEYKAGVLTWKEQHLYGSKRLGMWQPNRPVGDSLLTQTRQDTVFTGDKQYELSNHLGNVLATVSDKKIAVPLNDSTTAYYTAALLSQTDYYPFGMIMPGRGSQYDAGTSNGGTGGTGNGGSVDCADGSLPDNLQINERGADDPGAYKARNSVGFTESFVADGSSFVVTIDPDAAECVPVVPGGGSGGVGGAPEYHDGYRYGFNGKENDNEVKGDGDQQDYGMRIYDPRAGRFLSVDPITAKYPELTPYQFASNSPIDAIDLDGLEAFFIHGTVNNSSRWTENSRTVPTLIRLTNNKYKNTGFNWKAPLLNNVNDRTVAAKQLTAYVLSHRVTGEEITLIGHSHGGNVAIQAADMIYKATGEKVNIITISTPAYNQTYSKENPRNSKGINDHIALWNKDDMVAGGLAGDHYFTNSPKTRNIELNVDRFYVSEKPIKDRWGKVTVTRTVDGVGAHSVDIDHPEVINEAIDQGKIPKLNLVKPKI
;
A
#
# COMPACT_ATOMS: atom_id res chain seq x y z
N MET A 1 8.37 -6.27 -31.41
CA MET A 1 8.93 -5.31 -30.42
C MET A 1 8.45 -5.74 -29.05
N TYR A 2 9.33 -5.76 -28.06
CA TYR A 2 8.96 -5.95 -26.65
C TYR A 2 8.20 -4.70 -26.18
N ASN A 3 6.98 -4.86 -25.66
CA ASN A 3 6.12 -3.75 -25.22
C ASN A 3 6.05 -3.62 -23.68
N GLY A 4 6.76 -4.46 -22.93
CA GLY A 4 6.82 -4.40 -21.46
C GLY A 4 5.68 -5.09 -20.73
N ASN A 5 4.61 -5.49 -21.43
CA ASN A 5 3.45 -6.12 -20.81
C ASN A 5 3.77 -7.53 -20.30
N ILE A 6 3.26 -7.86 -19.11
CA ILE A 6 3.35 -9.21 -18.54
C ILE A 6 2.38 -10.15 -19.27
N SER A 7 2.92 -11.10 -20.02
CA SER A 7 2.09 -12.07 -20.75
C SER A 7 1.46 -13.15 -19.87
N TYR A 8 2.12 -13.53 -18.77
CA TYR A 8 1.64 -14.55 -17.85
C TYR A 8 2.25 -14.42 -16.46
N THR A 9 1.54 -14.93 -15.45
CA THR A 9 2.01 -15.09 -14.07
C THR A 9 1.56 -16.44 -13.54
N THR A 10 2.23 -16.93 -12.49
CA THR A 10 1.84 -18.15 -11.79
C THR A 10 1.75 -17.87 -10.29
N LEU A 11 0.75 -18.44 -9.63
CA LEU A 11 0.49 -18.25 -8.21
C LEU A 11 0.21 -19.60 -7.55
N ALA A 12 0.73 -19.80 -6.34
CA ALA A 12 0.37 -20.92 -5.48
C ALA A 12 -0.03 -20.38 -4.12
N LEU A 13 -1.27 -20.67 -3.70
CA LEU A 13 -1.80 -20.31 -2.38
C LEU A 13 -2.25 -21.59 -1.68
N PRO A 14 -1.65 -21.99 -0.55
CA PRO A 14 -1.91 -23.30 0.08
C PRO A 14 -3.38 -23.57 0.47
N GLY A 15 -4.16 -22.55 0.81
CA GLY A 15 -5.59 -22.68 1.14
C GLY A 15 -6.49 -22.86 -0.07
N PHE A 16 -5.96 -22.73 -1.30
CA PHE A 16 -6.71 -22.97 -2.53
C PHE A 16 -6.08 -24.09 -3.34
N ASN A 17 -6.92 -24.95 -3.95
CA ASN A 17 -6.47 -26.05 -4.81
C ASN A 17 -5.38 -26.93 -4.17
N GLN A 18 -5.40 -27.10 -2.84
CA GLN A 18 -4.40 -27.84 -2.08
C GLN A 18 -2.95 -27.37 -2.34
N GLY A 19 -2.76 -26.07 -2.63
CA GLY A 19 -1.46 -25.48 -2.95
C GLY A 19 -0.92 -25.78 -4.34
N VAL A 20 -1.68 -26.46 -5.21
CA VAL A 20 -1.30 -26.66 -6.61
C VAL A 20 -1.27 -25.29 -7.31
N PRO A 21 -0.18 -24.95 -8.01
CA PRO A 21 -0.06 -23.66 -8.68
C PRO A 21 -1.07 -23.51 -9.80
N VAL A 22 -1.48 -22.27 -10.02
CA VAL A 22 -2.39 -21.85 -11.09
C VAL A 22 -1.73 -20.75 -11.91
N GLY A 23 -2.06 -20.70 -13.19
CA GLY A 23 -1.43 -19.78 -14.15
C GLY A 23 -2.43 -18.79 -14.71
N TYR A 24 -2.05 -17.53 -14.82
CA TYR A 24 -2.84 -16.50 -15.49
C TYR A 24 -2.14 -16.09 -16.76
N SER A 25 -2.88 -16.02 -17.86
CA SER A 25 -2.37 -15.46 -19.12
C SER A 25 -3.19 -14.25 -19.53
N TYR A 26 -2.49 -13.19 -19.94
CA TYR A 26 -3.06 -11.87 -20.20
C TYR A 26 -2.91 -11.52 -21.68
N GLY A 27 -3.90 -10.81 -22.19
CA GLY A 27 -3.85 -10.22 -23.52
C GLY A 27 -4.23 -8.77 -23.49
N TYR A 28 -3.64 -8.00 -24.40
CA TYR A 28 -3.72 -6.54 -24.42
C TYR A 28 -4.10 -6.03 -25.80
N ASP A 29 -4.65 -4.82 -25.88
CA ASP A 29 -4.82 -4.12 -27.15
C ASP A 29 -3.53 -3.38 -27.58
N ARG A 30 -3.60 -2.68 -28.72
CA ARG A 30 -2.47 -1.94 -29.27
C ARG A 30 -2.04 -0.72 -28.43
N LEU A 31 -2.87 -0.30 -27.48
CA LEU A 31 -2.58 0.76 -26.52
C LEU A 31 -2.11 0.19 -25.18
N ASN A 32 -1.75 -1.10 -25.14
CA ASN A 32 -1.33 -1.85 -23.96
C ASN A 32 -2.40 -1.96 -22.86
N ARG A 33 -3.67 -1.69 -23.17
CA ARG A 33 -4.77 -1.87 -22.21
C ARG A 33 -5.15 -3.34 -22.12
N LEU A 34 -5.44 -3.85 -20.93
CA LEU A 34 -5.84 -5.23 -20.71
C LEU A 34 -7.11 -5.55 -21.53
N ARG A 35 -7.17 -6.71 -22.19
CA ARG A 35 -8.32 -7.15 -22.98
C ARG A 35 -8.92 -8.45 -22.52
N TYR A 36 -8.09 -9.34 -22.00
CA TYR A 36 -8.56 -10.58 -21.42
C TYR A 36 -7.55 -11.15 -20.42
N MET A 37 -8.08 -11.92 -19.49
CA MET A 37 -7.35 -12.86 -18.65
C MET A 37 -7.90 -14.27 -18.90
N ARG A 38 -7.02 -15.28 -18.83
CA ARG A 38 -7.38 -16.70 -18.81
C ARG A 38 -6.75 -17.36 -17.59
N TYR A 39 -7.49 -18.28 -17.00
CA TYR A 39 -7.04 -19.11 -15.89
C TYR A 39 -6.61 -20.49 -16.41
N ASN A 40 -5.43 -20.95 -15.99
CA ASN A 40 -4.79 -22.15 -16.48
C ASN A 40 -4.50 -23.06 -15.30
N LEU A 41 -4.94 -24.31 -15.40
CA LEU A 41 -4.63 -25.33 -14.41
C LEU A 41 -3.25 -25.95 -14.70
N PHE A 42 -2.45 -26.15 -13.65
CA PHE A 42 -1.20 -26.90 -13.76
C PHE A 42 -1.49 -28.39 -13.83
N ASP A 43 -0.86 -29.08 -14.80
CA ASP A 43 -0.89 -30.55 -14.83
C ASP A 43 0.15 -31.09 -13.85
N SER A 44 -0.31 -31.51 -12.67
CA SER A 44 0.56 -32.02 -11.62
C SER A 44 1.14 -33.41 -11.91
N VAL A 45 0.50 -34.19 -12.80
CA VAL A 45 0.96 -35.54 -13.17
C VAL A 45 2.09 -35.44 -14.19
N ALA A 46 1.89 -34.65 -15.24
CA ALA A 46 2.91 -34.43 -16.27
C ALA A 46 3.89 -33.29 -15.91
N THR A 47 3.67 -32.59 -14.80
CA THR A 47 4.50 -31.48 -14.29
C THR A 47 4.72 -30.36 -15.31
N GLN A 48 3.68 -30.01 -16.07
CA GLN A 48 3.80 -29.08 -17.21
C GLN A 48 2.65 -28.07 -17.28
N TRP A 49 2.94 -26.93 -17.92
CA TRP A 49 1.93 -25.98 -18.37
C TRP A 49 1.51 -26.31 -19.79
N SER A 50 0.20 -26.36 -20.04
CA SER A 50 -0.37 -26.62 -21.36
C SER A 50 -1.50 -25.64 -21.66
N ASN A 51 -1.53 -25.12 -22.89
CA ASN A 51 -2.63 -24.27 -23.38
C ASN A 51 -3.98 -25.01 -23.37
N SER A 52 -3.96 -26.34 -23.41
CA SER A 52 -5.17 -27.17 -23.31
C SER A 52 -5.79 -27.15 -21.91
N ASN A 53 -5.06 -26.68 -20.90
CA ASN A 53 -5.52 -26.60 -19.51
C ASN A 53 -6.13 -25.23 -19.15
N ALA A 54 -6.26 -24.34 -20.13
CA ALA A 54 -7.00 -23.10 -19.96
C ALA A 54 -8.49 -23.41 -19.73
N VAL A 55 -9.00 -23.06 -18.56
CA VAL A 55 -10.41 -23.21 -18.23
C VAL A 55 -11.12 -21.86 -18.31
N ASN A 56 -12.45 -21.89 -18.26
CA ASN A 56 -13.24 -20.66 -18.29
C ASN A 56 -13.48 -20.07 -16.89
N ASP A 57 -13.14 -20.77 -15.81
CA ASP A 57 -13.20 -20.21 -14.45
C ASP A 57 -12.31 -18.95 -14.37
N TYR A 58 -12.78 -17.93 -13.66
CA TYR A 58 -12.10 -16.64 -13.46
C TYR A 58 -11.70 -15.90 -14.74
N LYS A 59 -12.21 -16.34 -15.90
CA LYS A 59 -11.91 -15.74 -17.19
C LYS A 59 -12.51 -14.35 -17.28
N GLU A 60 -11.77 -13.46 -17.94
CA GLU A 60 -12.23 -12.09 -18.16
C GLU A 60 -12.05 -11.61 -19.60
N ILE A 61 -12.95 -10.75 -20.03
CA ILE A 61 -12.88 -10.02 -21.29
C ILE A 61 -13.41 -8.61 -21.07
N VAL A 62 -12.59 -7.61 -21.38
CA VAL A 62 -12.94 -6.19 -21.22
C VAL A 62 -12.81 -5.44 -22.54
N ARG A 63 -13.74 -4.49 -22.76
CA ARG A 63 -13.75 -3.62 -23.95
C ARG A 63 -13.84 -2.18 -23.53
N TYR A 64 -13.17 -1.32 -24.28
CA TYR A 64 -13.12 0.11 -24.03
C TYR A 64 -13.58 0.91 -25.25
N ASP A 65 -14.02 2.13 -25.01
CA ASP A 65 -14.10 3.16 -26.04
C ASP A 65 -12.71 3.72 -26.39
N ALA A 66 -12.69 4.72 -27.27
CA ALA A 66 -11.46 5.37 -27.71
C ALA A 66 -10.74 6.16 -26.59
N ASN A 67 -11.49 6.66 -25.59
CA ASN A 67 -10.97 7.43 -24.46
C ASN A 67 -10.56 6.54 -23.27
N GLY A 68 -10.77 5.22 -23.37
CA GLY A 68 -10.45 4.27 -22.31
C GLY A 68 -11.56 4.06 -21.28
N ASN A 69 -12.79 4.51 -21.54
CA ASN A 69 -13.92 4.10 -20.70
C ASN A 69 -14.30 2.65 -20.98
N THR A 70 -14.54 1.86 -19.95
CA THR A 70 -15.05 0.49 -20.08
C THR A 70 -16.45 0.51 -20.70
N LEU A 71 -16.65 -0.20 -21.81
CA LEU A 71 -17.95 -0.37 -22.48
C LEU A 71 -18.62 -1.67 -22.06
N ASN A 72 -17.84 -2.76 -22.04
CA ASN A 72 -18.32 -4.08 -21.65
C ASN A 72 -17.27 -4.78 -20.81
N TYR A 73 -17.74 -5.55 -19.85
CA TYR A 73 -16.89 -6.38 -19.01
C TYR A 73 -17.57 -7.71 -18.74
N GLN A 74 -17.00 -8.78 -19.27
CA GLN A 74 -17.40 -10.14 -18.94
C GLN A 74 -16.40 -10.72 -17.92
N ARG A 75 -16.91 -11.23 -16.81
CA ARG A 75 -16.14 -11.97 -15.80
C ARG A 75 -16.85 -13.27 -15.50
N ASN A 76 -16.11 -14.36 -15.44
CA ASN A 76 -16.62 -15.64 -14.98
C ASN A 76 -16.19 -15.85 -13.54
N GLY A 77 -17.03 -16.46 -12.71
CA GLY A 77 -16.63 -16.93 -11.38
C GLY A 77 -16.03 -18.32 -11.46
N THR A 78 -16.62 -19.28 -10.75
CA THR A 78 -16.13 -20.67 -10.68
C THR A 78 -17.25 -21.66 -10.89
N THR A 79 -16.92 -22.83 -11.41
CA THR A 79 -17.79 -24.01 -11.51
C THR A 79 -17.69 -24.93 -10.29
N GLN A 80 -16.77 -24.63 -9.37
CA GLN A 80 -16.67 -25.34 -8.09
C GLN A 80 -17.98 -25.22 -7.31
N ASN A 81 -18.31 -26.28 -6.55
CA ASN A 81 -19.52 -26.36 -5.73
C ASN A 81 -20.84 -26.14 -6.50
N SER A 82 -20.87 -26.56 -7.77
CA SER A 82 -22.03 -26.41 -8.66
C SER A 82 -22.47 -24.95 -8.90
N ARG A 83 -21.57 -23.98 -8.68
CA ARG A 83 -21.83 -22.58 -9.00
C ARG A 83 -21.94 -22.38 -10.51
N ALA A 84 -22.77 -21.43 -10.91
CA ALA A 84 -22.88 -21.04 -12.31
C ALA A 84 -21.57 -20.39 -12.77
N LEU A 85 -21.08 -20.75 -13.96
CA LEU A 85 -19.81 -20.21 -14.46
C LEU A 85 -19.86 -18.70 -14.73
N ALA A 86 -20.96 -18.22 -15.34
CA ALA A 86 -21.12 -16.81 -15.67
C ALA A 86 -21.42 -16.02 -14.39
N MET A 87 -20.60 -15.02 -14.12
CA MET A 87 -20.78 -14.06 -13.02
C MET A 87 -21.27 -12.73 -13.59
N ASP A 88 -20.50 -12.15 -14.51
CA ASP A 88 -20.80 -10.85 -15.08
C ASP A 88 -20.84 -10.88 -16.62
N GLN A 89 -21.78 -10.14 -17.18
CA GLN A 89 -21.81 -9.68 -18.56
C GLN A 89 -22.23 -8.20 -18.59
N LEU A 90 -21.38 -7.35 -18.01
CA LEU A 90 -21.65 -5.94 -17.78
C LEU A 90 -21.63 -5.11 -19.06
N SER A 91 -22.56 -4.17 -19.13
CA SER A 91 -22.61 -3.08 -20.11
C SER A 91 -22.71 -1.74 -19.38
N TYR A 92 -21.77 -0.84 -19.69
CA TYR A 92 -21.60 0.43 -19.01
C TYR A 92 -22.22 1.56 -19.84
N PHE A 93 -23.07 2.38 -19.23
CA PHE A 93 -23.77 3.47 -19.91
C PHE A 93 -23.27 4.81 -19.38
N TYR A 94 -22.86 5.70 -20.27
CA TYR A 94 -22.24 6.99 -19.93
C TYR A 94 -23.16 8.16 -20.29
N GLN A 95 -22.99 9.29 -19.61
CA GLN A 95 -23.62 10.53 -20.02
C GLN A 95 -23.02 10.99 -21.37
N PRO A 96 -23.85 11.37 -22.36
CA PRO A 96 -23.34 11.85 -23.64
C PRO A 96 -22.40 13.05 -23.48
N GLY A 97 -21.26 13.02 -24.17
CA GLY A 97 -20.30 14.12 -24.19
C GLY A 97 -19.35 14.21 -23.00
N ASN A 98 -19.39 13.27 -22.05
CA ASN A 98 -18.43 13.21 -20.95
C ASN A 98 -18.11 11.74 -20.53
N ASN A 99 -17.27 11.56 -19.52
CA ASN A 99 -16.80 10.25 -19.05
C ASN A 99 -17.52 9.72 -17.79
N ARG A 100 -18.64 10.35 -17.40
CA ARG A 100 -19.42 10.03 -16.19
C ARG A 100 -20.36 8.86 -16.47
N LEU A 101 -20.27 7.82 -15.64
CA LEU A 101 -21.10 6.62 -15.74
C LEU A 101 -22.50 6.91 -15.21
N THR A 102 -23.58 6.50 -15.87
CA THR A 102 -24.94 6.66 -15.34
C THR A 102 -25.43 5.40 -14.64
N TYR A 103 -25.24 4.23 -15.24
CA TYR A 103 -25.62 2.94 -14.68
C TYR A 103 -24.90 1.80 -15.42
N ILE A 104 -24.92 0.61 -14.80
CA ILE A 104 -24.45 -0.64 -15.39
C ILE A 104 -25.65 -1.60 -15.55
N ARG A 105 -25.66 -2.35 -16.65
CA ARG A 105 -26.56 -3.49 -16.85
C ARG A 105 -25.75 -4.77 -16.84
N ASP A 106 -26.31 -5.80 -16.25
CA ASP A 106 -25.77 -7.14 -16.27
C ASP A 106 -26.78 -8.10 -16.93
N ALA A 107 -26.28 -8.95 -17.83
CA ALA A 107 -27.10 -9.94 -18.53
C ALA A 107 -27.05 -11.32 -17.86
N VAL A 108 -26.31 -11.46 -16.77
CA VAL A 108 -26.26 -12.67 -15.95
C VAL A 108 -27.35 -12.64 -14.89
N ASN A 109 -27.73 -13.82 -14.38
CA ASN A 109 -28.69 -13.92 -13.30
C ASN A 109 -28.03 -13.52 -11.97
N LYS A 110 -28.60 -12.51 -11.31
CA LYS A 110 -28.19 -12.01 -9.99
C LYS A 110 -28.09 -13.06 -8.88
N ASP A 111 -28.78 -14.19 -9.01
CA ASP A 111 -28.75 -15.23 -7.97
C ASP A 111 -27.51 -16.12 -8.11
N ASN A 112 -26.70 -15.97 -9.17
CA ASN A 112 -25.48 -16.74 -9.39
C ASN A 112 -24.35 -16.33 -8.44
N TYR A 113 -24.21 -15.02 -8.19
CA TYR A 113 -23.19 -14.39 -7.37
C TYR A 113 -23.84 -13.22 -6.62
N LYS A 114 -23.49 -13.05 -5.35
CA LYS A 114 -24.03 -11.94 -4.52
C LYS A 114 -23.02 -10.83 -4.32
N GLU A 115 -21.76 -11.12 -4.64
CA GLU A 115 -20.59 -10.28 -4.38
C GLU A 115 -20.24 -9.37 -5.57
N ASP A 116 -20.97 -9.45 -6.68
CA ASP A 116 -20.71 -8.76 -7.95
C ASP A 116 -21.68 -7.58 -8.22
N LEU A 117 -21.74 -7.12 -9.48
CA LEU A 117 -22.57 -5.99 -9.88
C LEU A 117 -23.78 -6.45 -10.71
N ASP A 118 -24.96 -6.28 -10.13
CA ASP A 118 -26.22 -6.58 -10.79
C ASP A 118 -26.75 -5.44 -11.68
N ASN A 119 -27.85 -5.74 -12.37
CA ASN A 119 -28.67 -4.75 -13.05
C ASN A 119 -29.05 -3.56 -12.15
N GLN A 120 -28.63 -2.37 -12.55
CA GLN A 120 -28.87 -1.13 -11.81
C GLN A 120 -30.06 -0.34 -12.40
N PRO A 121 -30.73 0.49 -11.58
CA PRO A 121 -31.72 1.43 -12.09
C PRO A 121 -31.05 2.45 -13.02
N LEU A 122 -31.85 3.08 -13.90
CA LEU A 122 -31.37 4.24 -14.66
C LEU A 122 -30.91 5.32 -13.68
N ASN A 123 -29.83 6.04 -14.02
CA ASN A 123 -29.28 7.11 -13.19
C ASN A 123 -28.80 6.64 -11.79
N ASN A 124 -28.35 5.38 -11.68
CA ASN A 124 -27.76 4.82 -10.46
C ASN A 124 -26.64 5.69 -9.88
N TYR A 125 -25.75 6.17 -10.75
CA TYR A 125 -24.62 7.01 -10.41
C TYR A 125 -24.93 8.49 -10.69
N GLN A 126 -24.75 9.32 -9.67
CA GLN A 126 -24.88 10.79 -9.79
C GLN A 126 -23.57 11.47 -9.46
N TYR A 127 -23.37 12.68 -9.97
CA TYR A 127 -22.15 13.46 -9.78
C TYR A 127 -22.45 14.91 -9.42
N ASP A 128 -21.51 15.55 -8.73
CA ASP A 128 -21.47 16.99 -8.62
C ASP A 128 -21.04 17.67 -9.95
N GLN A 129 -20.98 19.00 -9.94
CA GLN A 129 -20.63 19.78 -11.13
C GLN A 129 -19.19 19.50 -11.62
N ILE A 130 -18.26 19.19 -10.72
CA ILE A 130 -16.85 18.93 -11.04
C ILE A 130 -16.55 17.45 -11.32
N GLY A 131 -17.55 16.57 -11.15
CA GLY A 131 -17.48 15.17 -11.56
C GLY A 131 -17.10 14.21 -10.45
N ASN A 132 -17.26 14.58 -9.18
CA ASN A 132 -17.17 13.62 -8.09
C ASN A 132 -18.50 12.90 -7.89
N LEU A 133 -18.46 11.59 -7.65
CA LEU A 133 -19.64 10.77 -7.44
C LEU A 133 -20.37 11.23 -6.17
N THR A 134 -21.66 11.51 -6.25
CA THR A 134 -22.50 11.92 -5.13
C THR A 134 -23.47 10.83 -4.70
N GLN A 135 -23.79 9.85 -5.56
CA GLN A 135 -24.72 8.75 -5.24
C GLN A 135 -24.35 7.47 -6.00
N ASP A 136 -24.63 6.33 -5.38
CA ASP A 136 -24.63 4.98 -5.97
C ASP A 136 -25.78 4.18 -5.33
N LEU A 137 -26.95 4.19 -5.97
CA LEU A 137 -28.20 3.69 -5.40
C LEU A 137 -28.16 2.18 -5.15
N SER A 138 -27.69 1.39 -6.13
CA SER A 138 -27.54 -0.06 -6.03
C SER A 138 -26.49 -0.46 -5.00
N GLY A 139 -25.43 0.33 -4.81
CA GLY A 139 -24.48 0.16 -3.70
C GLY A 139 -25.04 0.57 -2.32
N GLY A 140 -26.28 1.07 -2.27
CA GLY A 140 -26.90 1.58 -1.05
C GLY A 140 -26.34 2.91 -0.57
N VAL A 141 -25.60 3.64 -1.41
CA VAL A 141 -25.01 4.95 -1.09
C VAL A 141 -25.95 6.06 -1.56
N THR A 142 -26.66 6.67 -0.61
CA THR A 142 -27.66 7.69 -0.88
C THR A 142 -27.07 9.09 -1.03
N SER A 143 -25.88 9.33 -0.47
CA SER A 143 -25.17 10.61 -0.57
C SER A 143 -23.68 10.45 -0.28
N ILE A 144 -22.84 11.15 -1.03
CA ILE A 144 -21.42 11.36 -0.75
C ILE A 144 -21.18 12.87 -0.72
N GLN A 145 -20.65 13.35 0.40
CA GLN A 145 -20.22 14.75 0.54
C GLN A 145 -18.71 14.83 0.35
N TRP A 146 -18.26 15.73 -0.52
CA TRP A 146 -16.84 15.96 -0.78
C TRP A 146 -16.35 17.22 -0.07
N THR A 147 -15.09 17.21 0.35
CA THR A 147 -14.38 18.42 0.77
C THR A 147 -13.98 19.24 -0.45
N VAL A 148 -13.67 20.52 -0.23
CA VAL A 148 -13.11 21.40 -1.28
C VAL A 148 -11.75 20.93 -1.82
N TYR A 149 -11.09 20.01 -1.11
CA TYR A 149 -9.81 19.41 -1.48
C TYR A 149 -9.97 18.07 -2.22
N GLY A 150 -11.19 17.70 -2.63
CA GLY A 150 -11.44 16.48 -3.41
C GLY A 150 -11.39 15.19 -2.58
N LYS A 151 -11.57 15.27 -1.26
CA LYS A 151 -11.64 14.09 -0.34
C LYS A 151 -13.09 13.81 0.06
N ILE A 152 -13.45 12.56 0.33
CA ILE A 152 -14.78 12.23 0.84
C ILE A 152 -14.90 12.69 2.30
N ARG A 153 -15.77 13.65 2.58
CA ARG A 153 -16.10 14.09 3.94
C ARG A 153 -17.01 13.08 4.64
N SER A 154 -18.04 12.61 3.94
CA SER A 154 -18.97 11.62 4.48
C SER A 154 -19.70 10.84 3.37
N VAL A 155 -20.15 9.64 3.74
CA VAL A 155 -21.00 8.75 2.95
C VAL A 155 -22.23 8.42 3.77
N SER A 156 -23.41 8.55 3.20
CA SER A 156 -24.68 8.14 3.81
C SER A 156 -25.24 6.91 3.11
N ARG A 157 -25.72 5.93 3.90
CA ARG A 157 -26.39 4.73 3.42
C ARG A 157 -27.80 4.63 4.02
N GLY A 158 -28.64 5.60 3.68
CA GLY A 158 -29.96 5.80 4.29
C GLY A 158 -29.91 6.79 5.46
N THR A 159 -30.86 6.68 6.39
CA THR A 159 -31.07 7.67 7.48
C THR A 159 -30.32 7.37 8.76
N ALA A 160 -30.00 6.09 9.02
CA ALA A 160 -29.42 5.63 10.30
C ALA A 160 -27.97 5.13 10.17
N TYR A 161 -27.49 4.93 8.93
CA TYR A 161 -26.13 4.45 8.67
C TYR A 161 -25.33 5.45 7.83
N GLY A 162 -24.11 5.72 8.25
CA GLY A 162 -23.21 6.58 7.50
C GLY A 162 -21.78 6.52 8.01
N ILE A 163 -20.87 7.05 7.23
CA ILE A 163 -19.45 7.08 7.52
C ILE A 163 -18.97 8.52 7.33
N SER A 164 -18.11 9.01 8.20
CA SER A 164 -17.48 10.32 8.05
C SER A 164 -15.97 10.21 8.27
N TYR A 165 -15.22 11.05 7.57
CA TYR A 165 -13.77 11.02 7.56
C TYR A 165 -13.19 12.37 7.97
N GLY A 166 -12.17 12.33 8.81
CA GLY A 166 -11.34 13.48 9.14
C GLY A 166 -10.00 13.40 8.41
N TYR A 167 -9.48 14.55 7.98
CA TYR A 167 -8.20 14.65 7.29
C TYR A 167 -7.30 15.70 7.95
N ASP A 168 -5.99 15.45 7.94
CA ASP A 168 -4.99 16.47 8.27
C ASP A 168 -4.80 17.48 7.11
N PRO A 169 -4.06 18.58 7.32
CA PRO A 169 -3.74 19.53 6.25
C PRO A 169 -2.92 18.94 5.08
N GLY A 170 -2.28 17.79 5.27
CA GLY A 170 -1.57 17.04 4.22
C GLY A 170 -2.49 16.13 3.41
N GLY A 171 -3.79 16.09 3.72
CA GLY A 171 -4.77 15.26 3.04
C GLY A 171 -4.74 13.79 3.46
N ASN A 172 -4.05 13.44 4.54
CA ASN A 172 -4.06 12.08 5.10
C ASN A 172 -5.29 11.89 5.98
N ARG A 173 -5.92 10.72 5.90
CA ARG A 173 -7.04 10.34 6.77
C ARG A 173 -6.56 10.21 8.22
N VAL A 174 -7.13 10.97 9.14
CA VAL A 174 -6.82 10.94 10.59
C VAL A 174 -7.95 10.36 11.43
N SER A 175 -9.18 10.34 10.91
CA SER A 175 -10.29 9.64 11.56
C SER A 175 -11.28 9.04 10.57
N LYS A 176 -11.94 7.95 11.01
CA LYS A 176 -13.09 7.33 10.35
C LYS A 176 -14.16 7.06 11.41
N THR A 177 -15.32 7.68 11.28
CA THR A 177 -16.44 7.50 12.21
C THR A 177 -17.59 6.82 11.51
N ILE A 178 -18.01 5.67 12.04
CA ILE A 178 -19.18 4.92 11.60
C ILE A 178 -20.36 5.33 12.48
N THR A 179 -21.38 5.90 11.85
CA THR A 179 -22.68 6.15 12.46
C THR A 179 -23.56 4.94 12.20
N SER A 180 -23.98 4.26 13.27
CA SER A 180 -24.87 3.10 13.23
C SER A 180 -25.57 2.98 14.60
N SER A 181 -26.27 1.86 14.85
CA SER A 181 -26.79 1.54 16.19
C SER A 181 -25.69 1.36 17.24
N THR A 182 -24.47 1.00 16.83
CA THR A 182 -23.28 0.90 17.68
C THR A 182 -22.16 1.75 17.07
N PRO A 183 -22.14 3.06 17.33
CA PRO A 183 -21.15 3.95 16.74
C PRO A 183 -19.72 3.57 17.10
N SER A 184 -18.80 3.72 16.16
CA SER A 184 -17.37 3.60 16.40
C SER A 184 -16.60 4.71 15.69
N THR A 185 -15.43 5.07 16.22
CA THR A 185 -14.50 6.01 15.60
C THR A 185 -13.09 5.45 15.65
N SER A 186 -12.48 5.25 14.49
CA SER A 186 -11.08 4.91 14.35
C SER A 186 -10.25 6.19 14.19
N PHE A 187 -9.14 6.27 14.92
CA PHE A 187 -8.15 7.33 14.86
C PHE A 187 -6.83 6.79 14.31
N TYR A 188 -6.31 7.43 13.27
CA TYR A 188 -5.08 7.04 12.59
C TYR A 188 -3.93 7.90 13.10
N ILE A 189 -3.03 7.31 13.87
CA ILE A 189 -1.80 7.96 14.31
C ILE A 189 -0.75 7.74 13.22
N ARG A 190 -0.09 8.81 12.79
CA ARG A 190 0.84 8.78 11.66
C ARG A 190 2.24 9.25 12.06
N ASP A 191 3.24 8.76 11.34
CA ASP A 191 4.60 9.31 11.41
C ASP A 191 4.69 10.63 10.63
N ALA A 192 5.85 11.28 10.69
CA ALA A 192 6.09 12.53 9.96
C ALA A 192 6.13 12.36 8.43
N GLN A 193 6.10 11.13 7.90
CA GLN A 193 6.03 10.80 6.47
C GLN A 193 4.58 10.55 6.03
N GLY A 194 3.61 10.58 6.97
CA GLY A 194 2.21 10.29 6.71
C GLY A 194 1.86 8.79 6.74
N ASN A 195 2.80 7.90 7.07
CA ASN A 195 2.51 6.47 7.23
C ASN A 195 1.72 6.25 8.53
N VAL A 196 0.70 5.39 8.50
CA VAL A 196 -0.05 5.01 9.71
C VAL A 196 0.88 4.21 10.62
N LEU A 197 1.14 4.69 11.84
CA LEU A 197 1.87 3.98 12.88
C LEU A 197 0.94 3.11 13.72
N ALA A 198 -0.19 3.66 14.17
CA ALA A 198 -1.11 2.97 15.04
C ALA A 198 -2.55 3.37 14.75
N LEU A 199 -3.47 2.45 15.02
CA LEU A 199 -4.91 2.68 14.99
C LEU A 199 -5.47 2.57 16.40
N TYR A 200 -6.25 3.55 16.81
CA TYR A 200 -7.07 3.48 18.01
C TYR A 200 -8.54 3.45 17.61
N GLU A 201 -9.35 2.63 18.25
CA GLU A 201 -10.80 2.62 18.05
C GLU A 201 -11.50 3.06 19.34
N TYR A 202 -12.39 4.04 19.23
CA TYR A 202 -13.34 4.37 20.27
C TYR A 202 -14.71 3.77 19.93
N LYS A 203 -15.18 2.85 20.76
CA LYS A 203 -16.45 2.14 20.56
C LYS A 203 -17.08 1.82 21.93
N ALA A 204 -18.39 2.02 22.06
CA ALA A 204 -19.15 1.72 23.28
C ALA A 204 -18.53 2.30 24.58
N GLY A 205 -17.96 3.51 24.51
CA GLY A 205 -17.37 4.19 25.68
C GLY A 205 -15.91 3.84 25.98
N VAL A 206 -15.30 2.90 25.23
CA VAL A 206 -13.94 2.42 25.45
C VAL A 206 -13.05 2.84 24.29
N LEU A 207 -11.88 3.42 24.59
CA LEU A 207 -10.80 3.65 23.63
C LEU A 207 -9.87 2.43 23.66
N THR A 208 -9.60 1.83 22.52
CA THR A 208 -8.78 0.62 22.37
C THR A 208 -7.63 0.89 21.41
N TRP A 209 -6.40 0.59 21.81
CA TRP A 209 -5.27 0.47 20.89
C TRP A 209 -5.48 -0.79 20.05
N LYS A 210 -5.93 -0.59 18.82
CA LYS A 210 -6.39 -1.68 17.95
C LYS A 210 -5.25 -2.28 17.14
N GLU A 211 -4.43 -1.43 16.54
CA GLU A 211 -3.39 -1.85 15.60
C GLU A 211 -2.11 -1.05 15.80
N GLN A 212 -0.97 -1.70 15.56
CA GLN A 212 0.35 -1.10 15.44
C GLN A 212 0.98 -1.63 14.16
N HIS A 213 1.20 -0.75 13.18
CA HIS A 213 1.81 -1.13 11.91
C HIS A 213 3.31 -1.40 12.08
N LEU A 214 3.80 -2.37 11.31
CA LEU A 214 5.19 -2.77 11.24
C LEU A 214 5.75 -2.38 9.86
N TYR A 215 6.84 -1.61 9.83
CA TYR A 215 7.45 -1.13 8.59
C TYR A 215 8.91 -1.58 8.42
N GLY A 216 9.28 -1.81 7.17
CA GLY A 216 10.65 -1.78 6.67
C GLY A 216 10.78 -0.63 5.66
N SER A 217 11.11 -0.94 4.41
CA SER A 217 11.00 0.02 3.28
C SER A 217 9.56 0.26 2.82
N LYS A 218 8.64 -0.65 3.17
CA LYS A 218 7.17 -0.57 3.02
C LYS A 218 6.52 -1.25 4.24
N ARG A 219 5.19 -1.22 4.34
CA ARG A 219 4.46 -1.95 5.39
C ARG A 219 4.78 -3.45 5.25
N LEU A 220 5.22 -4.07 6.33
CA LEU A 220 5.54 -5.50 6.41
C LEU A 220 4.39 -6.30 7.00
N GLY A 221 3.53 -5.63 7.77
CA GLY A 221 2.47 -6.27 8.53
C GLY A 221 1.97 -5.38 9.66
N MET A 222 1.29 -5.98 10.63
CA MET A 222 0.71 -5.30 11.78
C MET A 222 0.78 -6.17 13.02
N TRP A 223 0.90 -5.54 14.18
CA TRP A 223 0.56 -6.13 15.47
C TRP A 223 -0.83 -5.65 15.87
N GLN A 224 -1.67 -6.55 16.39
CA GLN A 224 -3.04 -6.25 16.82
C GLN A 224 -3.15 -6.37 18.34
N PRO A 225 -2.72 -5.33 19.10
CA PRO A 225 -2.73 -5.39 20.55
C PRO A 225 -4.14 -5.47 21.16
N ASN A 226 -5.16 -4.88 20.52
CA ASN A 226 -6.55 -4.87 20.98
C ASN A 226 -6.76 -4.40 22.44
N ARG A 227 -5.89 -3.53 22.97
CA ARG A 227 -5.87 -3.17 24.41
C ARG A 227 -6.67 -1.91 24.74
N PRO A 228 -7.61 -1.95 25.71
CA PRO A 228 -8.23 -0.73 26.24
C PRO A 228 -7.21 0.26 26.82
N VAL A 229 -7.42 1.55 26.56
CA VAL A 229 -6.59 2.67 27.04
C VAL A 229 -7.24 3.25 28.30
N GLY A 230 -6.65 3.03 29.48
CA GLY A 230 -7.18 3.52 30.77
C GLY A 230 -6.33 3.21 32.02
N ASP A 231 -6.56 4.01 33.08
CA ASP A 231 -5.73 4.33 34.27
C ASP A 231 -5.25 3.17 35.19
N SER A 232 -5.49 1.90 34.85
CA SER A 232 -5.01 0.73 35.63
C SER A 232 -3.79 0.04 35.03
N LEU A 233 -3.21 0.60 33.96
CA LEU A 233 -2.02 0.05 33.30
C LEU A 233 -0.69 0.55 33.89
N LEU A 234 -0.69 1.63 34.70
CA LEU A 234 0.53 2.22 35.26
C LEU A 234 0.91 1.69 36.66
N THR A 235 0.00 1.00 37.34
CA THR A 235 0.21 0.52 38.73
C THR A 235 0.37 -1.00 38.85
N GLN A 236 0.17 -1.72 37.76
CA GLN A 236 0.35 -3.16 37.74
C GLN A 236 1.70 -3.46 37.09
N THR A 237 2.57 -4.17 37.80
CA THR A 237 3.77 -4.84 37.24
C THR A 237 3.30 -5.93 36.27
N ARG A 238 2.60 -5.55 35.20
CA ARG A 238 2.21 -6.46 34.14
C ARG A 238 3.49 -6.70 33.36
N GLN A 239 3.98 -7.94 33.42
CA GLN A 239 4.75 -8.46 32.31
C GLN A 239 3.89 -8.22 31.07
N ASP A 240 4.35 -7.35 30.17
CA ASP A 240 3.80 -7.25 28.83
C ASP A 240 4.08 -8.59 28.15
N THR A 241 3.22 -9.59 28.41
CA THR A 241 3.29 -10.87 27.75
C THR A 241 2.90 -10.62 26.30
N VAL A 242 3.91 -10.53 25.43
CA VAL A 242 3.71 -10.53 23.98
C VAL A 242 3.27 -11.95 23.61
N PHE A 243 2.01 -12.13 23.22
CA PHE A 243 1.53 -13.43 22.78
C PHE A 243 2.00 -13.68 21.35
N THR A 244 2.50 -14.89 21.10
CA THR A 244 2.68 -15.40 19.72
C THR A 244 1.30 -15.63 19.13
N GLY A 245 1.02 -15.06 17.96
CA GLY A 245 -0.33 -15.01 17.39
C GLY A 245 -0.70 -13.61 16.94
N ASP A 246 -0.32 -12.59 17.73
CA ASP A 246 -0.86 -11.23 17.62
C ASP A 246 -0.24 -10.41 16.47
N LYS A 247 0.87 -10.87 15.88
CA LYS A 247 1.50 -10.21 14.73
C LYS A 247 1.09 -10.92 13.46
N GLN A 248 0.72 -10.14 12.46
CA GLN A 248 0.42 -10.60 11.11
C GLN A 248 1.37 -9.94 10.11
N TYR A 249 1.88 -10.69 9.14
CA TYR A 249 2.80 -10.25 8.10
C TYR A 249 2.19 -10.43 6.72
N GLU A 250 2.48 -9.50 5.81
CA GLU A 250 1.92 -9.44 4.46
C GLU A 250 2.79 -10.19 3.45
N LEU A 251 2.17 -11.07 2.66
CA LEU A 251 2.77 -11.68 1.47
C LEU A 251 2.14 -11.05 0.24
N SER A 252 2.88 -10.14 -0.40
CA SER A 252 2.37 -9.34 -1.52
C SER A 252 3.04 -9.67 -2.86
N ASN A 253 2.33 -9.44 -3.96
CA ASN A 253 2.88 -9.60 -5.32
C ASN A 253 3.67 -8.35 -5.79
N HIS A 254 4.08 -8.34 -7.07
CA HIS A 254 4.86 -7.25 -7.67
C HIS A 254 4.14 -5.89 -7.70
N LEU A 255 2.80 -5.89 -7.65
CA LEU A 255 1.96 -4.69 -7.59
C LEU A 255 1.62 -4.27 -6.16
N GLY A 256 2.04 -5.06 -5.16
CA GLY A 256 1.71 -4.84 -3.76
C GLY A 256 0.32 -5.34 -3.35
N ASN A 257 -0.33 -6.19 -4.15
CA ASN A 257 -1.57 -6.83 -3.73
C ASN A 257 -1.26 -7.81 -2.60
N VAL A 258 -1.92 -7.69 -1.44
CA VAL A 258 -1.74 -8.61 -0.32
C VAL A 258 -2.46 -9.92 -0.64
N LEU A 259 -1.70 -10.97 -0.95
CA LEU A 259 -2.25 -12.26 -1.36
C LEU A 259 -2.46 -13.22 -0.17
N ALA A 260 -1.70 -13.03 0.89
CA ALA A 260 -1.87 -13.77 2.13
C ALA A 260 -1.32 -12.98 3.32
N THR A 261 -1.86 -13.25 4.51
CA THR A 261 -1.26 -12.84 5.77
C THR A 261 -0.89 -14.04 6.62
N VAL A 262 0.22 -13.95 7.34
CA VAL A 262 0.72 -15.03 8.22
C VAL A 262 1.06 -14.51 9.60
N SER A 263 0.86 -15.33 10.63
CA SER A 263 1.14 -14.98 12.02
C SER A 263 2.63 -15.16 12.38
N ASP A 264 3.08 -14.53 13.48
CA ASP A 264 4.33 -14.91 14.16
C ASP A 264 4.23 -16.24 14.95
N LYS A 265 3.05 -16.86 14.99
CA LYS A 265 2.84 -18.21 15.55
C LYS A 265 3.44 -19.30 14.65
N LYS A 266 4.24 -20.16 15.26
CA LYS A 266 4.81 -21.36 14.62
C LYS A 266 3.88 -22.55 14.82
N ILE A 267 3.57 -23.26 13.74
CA ILE A 267 2.83 -24.53 13.73
C ILE A 267 3.84 -25.65 13.50
N ALA A 268 3.91 -26.61 14.42
CA ALA A 268 4.76 -27.79 14.28
C ALA A 268 4.16 -28.76 13.26
N VAL A 269 4.96 -29.20 12.30
CA VAL A 269 4.61 -30.30 11.40
C VAL A 269 5.28 -31.58 11.93
N PRO A 270 4.52 -32.60 12.35
CA PRO A 270 5.09 -33.80 12.96
C PRO A 270 5.86 -34.63 11.92
N LEU A 271 7.03 -35.14 12.32
CA LEU A 271 7.70 -36.26 11.65
C LEU A 271 7.09 -37.60 12.09
N ASN A 272 6.65 -37.64 13.35
CA ASN A 272 5.93 -38.73 14.03
C ASN A 272 5.33 -38.16 15.34
N ASP A 273 4.67 -39.00 16.12
CA ASP A 273 3.95 -38.66 17.36
C ASP A 273 4.80 -37.97 18.46
N SER A 274 6.13 -37.91 18.30
CA SER A 274 7.04 -37.37 19.32
C SER A 274 8.09 -36.39 18.81
N THR A 275 8.23 -36.22 17.48
CA THR A 275 9.24 -35.32 16.91
C THR A 275 8.65 -34.42 15.83
N THR A 276 9.02 -33.14 15.88
CA THR A 276 8.67 -32.14 14.86
C THR A 276 9.68 -32.20 13.70
N ALA A 277 9.18 -32.32 12.47
CA ALA A 277 10.01 -32.28 11.27
C ALA A 277 10.48 -30.85 10.96
N TYR A 278 9.54 -29.91 10.89
CA TYR A 278 9.77 -28.50 10.63
C TYR A 278 8.59 -27.66 11.16
N TYR A 279 8.71 -26.34 11.09
CA TYR A 279 7.67 -25.41 11.48
C TYR A 279 7.15 -24.62 10.27
N THR A 280 5.85 -24.39 10.22
CA THR A 280 5.20 -23.44 9.31
C THR A 280 4.68 -22.23 10.09
N ALA A 281 4.47 -21.11 9.41
CA ALA A 281 3.75 -19.98 9.99
C ALA A 281 2.24 -20.24 9.90
N ALA A 282 1.47 -19.80 10.91
CA ALA A 282 0.02 -19.87 10.82
C ALA A 282 -0.49 -18.93 9.72
N LEU A 283 -1.31 -19.45 8.81
CA LEU A 283 -1.96 -18.66 7.77
C LEU A 283 -3.17 -17.95 8.38
N LEU A 284 -3.30 -16.64 8.16
CA LEU A 284 -4.36 -15.79 8.72
C LEU A 284 -5.33 -15.28 7.66
N SER A 285 -4.87 -15.11 6.42
CA SER A 285 -5.75 -14.82 5.30
C SER A 285 -5.13 -15.23 3.98
N GLN A 286 -5.97 -15.45 2.97
CA GLN A 286 -5.58 -15.57 1.57
C GLN A 286 -6.59 -14.89 0.68
N THR A 287 -6.11 -14.23 -0.36
CA THR A 287 -6.97 -13.55 -1.32
C THR A 287 -6.34 -13.57 -2.70
N ASP A 288 -7.16 -13.93 -3.69
CA ASP A 288 -6.83 -13.84 -5.10
C ASP A 288 -7.73 -12.79 -5.77
N TYR A 289 -7.17 -12.05 -6.71
CA TYR A 289 -7.82 -10.87 -7.29
C TYR A 289 -7.92 -10.97 -8.79
N TYR A 290 -9.06 -10.57 -9.33
CA TYR A 290 -9.12 -10.13 -10.72
C TYR A 290 -8.14 -8.97 -10.95
N PRO A 291 -7.67 -8.74 -12.19
CA PRO A 291 -6.73 -7.69 -12.55
C PRO A 291 -7.13 -6.32 -12.03
N PHE A 292 -8.42 -5.95 -12.10
CA PHE A 292 -8.91 -4.67 -11.58
C PHE A 292 -9.19 -4.66 -10.08
N GLY A 293 -8.84 -5.72 -9.35
CA GLY A 293 -8.78 -5.75 -7.89
C GLY A 293 -10.00 -6.30 -7.17
N MET A 294 -11.03 -6.75 -7.89
CA MET A 294 -12.16 -7.46 -7.29
C MET A 294 -11.68 -8.83 -6.80
N ILE A 295 -12.10 -9.22 -5.61
CA ILE A 295 -11.78 -10.56 -5.06
C ILE A 295 -12.45 -11.62 -5.92
N MET A 296 -11.71 -12.67 -6.29
CA MET A 296 -12.28 -13.78 -7.03
C MET A 296 -13.23 -14.59 -6.13
N PRO A 297 -14.47 -14.88 -6.56
CA PRO A 297 -15.42 -15.65 -5.76
C PRO A 297 -14.84 -16.99 -5.31
N GLY A 298 -14.97 -17.31 -4.02
CA GLY A 298 -14.42 -18.53 -3.43
C GLY A 298 -12.89 -18.53 -3.27
N ARG A 299 -12.21 -17.42 -3.55
CA ARG A 299 -10.75 -17.26 -3.40
C ARG A 299 -10.38 -16.07 -2.51
N GLY A 300 -11.23 -15.78 -1.53
CA GLY A 300 -10.96 -14.88 -0.41
C GLY A 300 -11.31 -15.60 0.89
N SER A 301 -10.39 -15.67 1.84
CA SER A 301 -10.59 -16.37 3.12
C SER A 301 -9.78 -15.71 4.23
N GLN A 302 -10.37 -15.67 5.42
CA GLN A 302 -9.71 -15.34 6.68
C GLN A 302 -9.70 -16.60 7.55
N TYR A 303 -8.63 -16.82 8.30
CA TYR A 303 -8.39 -18.01 9.11
C TYR A 303 -8.07 -17.60 10.55
N ASP A 304 -8.57 -18.36 11.52
CA ASP A 304 -8.24 -18.15 12.93
C ASP A 304 -6.85 -18.72 13.26
N ALA A 305 -6.14 -18.07 14.19
CA ALA A 305 -4.77 -18.40 14.55
C ALA A 305 -4.63 -19.65 15.44
N GLY A 306 -5.67 -20.47 15.65
CA GLY A 306 -5.62 -21.77 16.33
C GLY A 306 -6.76 -22.66 15.83
N THR A 307 -6.59 -23.95 15.52
CA THR A 307 -5.82 -24.98 16.20
C THR A 307 -4.95 -25.79 15.24
N SER A 308 -3.95 -26.46 15.81
CA SER A 308 -3.09 -27.43 15.13
C SER A 308 -3.89 -28.54 14.44
N ASN A 309 -3.64 -28.76 13.15
CA ASN A 309 -3.43 -30.11 12.63
C ASN A 309 -2.53 -30.07 11.39
N GLY A 310 -1.22 -30.17 11.62
CA GLY A 310 -0.34 -30.77 10.64
C GLY A 310 -0.68 -32.27 10.58
N GLY A 311 -1.22 -32.73 9.47
CA GLY A 311 -1.54 -34.14 9.29
C GLY A 311 -2.03 -34.44 7.89
N THR A 312 -1.17 -35.10 7.13
CA THR A 312 -1.43 -35.85 5.89
C THR A 312 -2.81 -36.49 5.82
N GLY A 313 -3.37 -36.55 4.59
CA GLY A 313 -4.56 -37.36 4.31
C GLY A 313 -4.49 -38.75 4.97
N GLY A 314 -5.51 -39.05 5.77
CA GLY A 314 -5.63 -40.30 6.51
C GLY A 314 -6.98 -40.35 7.21
N THR A 315 -7.83 -41.25 6.75
CA THR A 315 -9.16 -41.58 7.28
C THR A 315 -9.10 -42.03 8.75
N GLY A 316 -9.85 -41.40 9.65
CA GLY A 316 -10.01 -41.86 11.04
C GLY A 316 -11.02 -41.04 11.85
N ASN A 317 -12.05 -41.72 12.35
CA ASN A 317 -13.21 -41.21 13.11
C ASN A 317 -12.86 -40.34 14.34
N GLY A 318 -13.54 -39.20 14.47
CA GLY A 318 -13.57 -38.35 15.66
C GLY A 318 -14.03 -36.94 15.29
N GLY A 319 -15.35 -36.71 15.34
CA GLY A 319 -16.02 -35.52 14.80
C GLY A 319 -15.72 -34.23 15.56
N SER A 320 -14.61 -33.58 15.20
CA SER A 320 -14.48 -32.13 15.29
C SER A 320 -15.27 -31.49 14.14
N VAL A 321 -16.04 -30.44 14.41
CA VAL A 321 -16.80 -29.69 13.41
C VAL A 321 -15.84 -28.79 12.62
N ASP A 322 -14.92 -29.42 11.89
CA ASP A 322 -14.15 -28.76 10.85
C ASP A 322 -15.02 -28.70 9.59
N CYS A 323 -15.54 -27.51 9.30
CA CYS A 323 -16.17 -27.21 8.01
C CYS A 323 -15.07 -27.14 6.96
N ALA A 324 -14.55 -28.29 6.52
CA ALA A 324 -13.52 -28.37 5.48
C ALA A 324 -14.01 -27.86 4.11
N ASP A 325 -15.33 -27.70 3.92
CA ASP A 325 -15.97 -27.23 2.69
C ASP A 325 -16.98 -26.09 2.88
N GLY A 326 -17.20 -25.60 4.11
CA GLY A 326 -18.15 -24.53 4.42
C GLY A 326 -19.62 -24.93 4.61
N SER A 327 -19.99 -26.22 4.69
CA SER A 327 -21.38 -26.66 4.83
C SER A 327 -21.75 -27.30 6.20
N LEU A 328 -22.99 -27.11 6.65
CA LEU A 328 -23.54 -27.75 7.87
C LEU A 328 -23.93 -29.22 7.58
N PRO A 329 -23.73 -30.15 8.53
CA PRO A 329 -24.13 -31.55 8.36
C PRO A 329 -25.66 -31.72 8.30
N ASP A 330 -26.16 -32.60 7.44
CA ASP A 330 -27.59 -32.89 7.32
C ASP A 330 -28.18 -33.55 8.57
N ASN A 331 -27.48 -34.52 9.16
CA ASN A 331 -27.88 -35.18 10.40
C ASN A 331 -26.66 -35.34 11.28
N LEU A 332 -26.82 -35.12 12.59
CA LEU A 332 -25.74 -35.21 13.57
C LEU A 332 -26.12 -36.21 14.67
N GLN A 333 -25.21 -37.14 15.02
CA GLN A 333 -25.40 -38.09 16.12
C GLN A 333 -24.35 -37.84 17.18
N ILE A 334 -24.78 -37.66 18.44
CA ILE A 334 -23.92 -37.35 19.57
C ILE A 334 -23.96 -38.52 20.55
N ASN A 335 -22.80 -39.12 20.81
CA ASN A 335 -22.69 -40.35 21.60
C ASN A 335 -22.17 -40.10 23.02
N GLU A 336 -21.34 -39.08 23.20
CA GLU A 336 -20.79 -38.66 24.49
C GLU A 336 -20.43 -37.17 24.41
N ARG A 337 -20.43 -36.48 25.55
CA ARG A 337 -19.98 -35.08 25.68
C ARG A 337 -19.04 -34.90 26.87
N GLY A 338 -17.83 -34.41 26.63
CA GLY A 338 -16.83 -33.99 27.62
C GLY A 338 -16.79 -32.47 27.85
N ALA A 339 -15.95 -32.04 28.79
CA ALA A 339 -15.87 -30.64 29.23
C ALA A 339 -15.40 -29.65 28.16
N ASP A 340 -14.69 -30.14 27.13
CA ASP A 340 -14.11 -29.33 26.05
C ASP A 340 -14.95 -29.35 24.77
N ASP A 341 -16.11 -30.00 24.81
CA ASP A 341 -17.03 -30.07 23.66
C ASP A 341 -17.78 -28.75 23.44
N PRO A 342 -18.23 -28.48 22.21
CA PRO A 342 -18.90 -27.22 21.89
C PRO A 342 -20.17 -27.02 22.72
N GLY A 343 -20.42 -25.78 23.14
CA GLY A 343 -21.63 -25.40 23.89
C GLY A 343 -22.91 -25.43 23.06
N ALA A 344 -22.81 -25.63 21.74
CA ALA A 344 -23.94 -25.79 20.85
C ALA A 344 -23.63 -26.75 19.68
N TYR A 345 -24.63 -27.52 19.27
CA TYR A 345 -24.58 -28.42 18.12
C TYR A 345 -25.62 -28.01 17.07
N LYS A 346 -25.24 -28.02 15.78
CA LYS A 346 -26.11 -27.59 14.67
C LYS A 346 -26.12 -28.59 13.52
N ALA A 347 -27.30 -28.87 12.97
CA ALA A 347 -27.50 -29.74 11.79
C ALA A 347 -28.69 -29.24 10.94
N ARG A 348 -28.80 -29.68 9.68
CA ARG A 348 -29.91 -29.24 8.80
C ARG A 348 -31.23 -29.96 9.06
N ASN A 349 -31.21 -31.26 9.38
CA ASN A 349 -32.43 -32.08 9.48
C ASN A 349 -32.65 -32.68 10.86
N SER A 350 -31.63 -33.26 11.51
CA SER A 350 -31.79 -33.85 12.85
C SER A 350 -30.51 -33.87 13.67
N VAL A 351 -30.67 -33.79 15.00
CA VAL A 351 -29.62 -34.08 15.97
C VAL A 351 -30.15 -35.17 16.90
N GLY A 352 -29.51 -36.35 16.89
CA GLY A 352 -29.89 -37.50 17.69
C GLY A 352 -28.86 -37.84 18.77
N PHE A 353 -29.34 -38.45 19.84
CA PHE A 353 -28.53 -39.00 20.92
C PHE A 353 -28.73 -40.50 20.95
N THR A 354 -27.66 -41.27 21.18
CA THR A 354 -27.81 -42.70 21.44
C THR A 354 -28.40 -42.93 22.82
N GLU A 355 -29.04 -44.08 23.05
CA GLU A 355 -29.64 -44.44 24.35
C GLU A 355 -28.61 -44.46 25.51
N SER A 356 -27.31 -44.43 25.20
CA SER A 356 -26.20 -44.39 26.15
C SER A 356 -25.48 -43.04 26.21
N PHE A 357 -26.13 -41.94 25.81
CA PHE A 357 -25.53 -40.60 25.87
C PHE A 357 -25.13 -40.21 27.30
N VAL A 358 -23.86 -39.88 27.49
CA VAL A 358 -23.29 -39.39 28.75
C VAL A 358 -22.90 -37.92 28.60
N ALA A 359 -23.47 -37.06 29.44
CA ALA A 359 -23.19 -35.61 29.45
C ALA A 359 -22.24 -35.22 30.60
N ASP A 360 -21.40 -34.22 30.37
CA ASP A 360 -20.49 -33.62 31.35
C ASP A 360 -21.18 -32.81 32.48
N GLY A 361 -22.51 -32.72 32.45
CA GLY A 361 -23.33 -32.00 33.42
C GLY A 361 -23.55 -30.51 33.11
N SER A 362 -23.06 -29.99 31.98
CA SER A 362 -23.26 -28.61 31.53
C SER A 362 -24.46 -28.46 30.58
N SER A 363 -25.08 -27.27 30.53
CA SER A 363 -26.16 -26.99 29.57
C SER A 363 -25.61 -26.69 28.19
N PHE A 364 -26.20 -27.28 27.15
CA PHE A 364 -25.83 -27.02 25.76
C PHE A 364 -27.07 -26.80 24.89
N VAL A 365 -26.89 -26.20 23.72
CA VAL A 365 -27.98 -25.86 22.79
C VAL A 365 -27.91 -26.73 21.55
N VAL A 366 -29.05 -27.23 21.10
CA VAL A 366 -29.18 -27.94 19.82
C VAL A 366 -30.03 -27.10 18.88
N THR A 367 -29.55 -26.87 17.67
CA THR A 367 -30.28 -26.11 16.64
C THR A 367 -30.40 -26.93 15.37
N ILE A 368 -31.63 -27.10 14.88
CA ILE A 368 -31.90 -27.64 13.55
C ILE A 368 -32.24 -26.47 12.64
N ASP A 369 -31.43 -26.27 11.61
CA ASP A 369 -31.56 -25.13 10.69
C ASP A 369 -31.53 -25.63 9.23
N PRO A 370 -32.72 -25.95 8.67
CA PRO A 370 -32.84 -26.60 7.37
C PRO A 370 -32.48 -25.70 6.19
N ASP A 371 -32.42 -24.38 6.38
CA ASP A 371 -32.22 -23.38 5.32
C ASP A 371 -30.80 -22.76 5.32
N ALA A 372 -29.93 -23.19 6.24
CA ALA A 372 -28.56 -22.67 6.34
C ALA A 372 -27.65 -23.25 5.24
N ALA A 373 -27.34 -22.40 4.24
CA ALA A 373 -26.56 -22.78 3.06
C ALA A 373 -25.03 -22.74 3.24
N GLU A 374 -24.51 -21.99 4.21
CA GLU A 374 -23.06 -21.89 4.51
C GLU A 374 -22.89 -21.59 6.01
N CYS A 375 -21.78 -22.05 6.61
CA CYS A 375 -21.39 -21.65 7.96
C CYS A 375 -21.09 -20.14 7.98
N VAL A 376 -22.02 -19.33 8.48
CA VAL A 376 -21.71 -17.96 8.92
C VAL A 376 -20.80 -18.11 10.14
N PRO A 377 -19.52 -17.70 10.11
CA PRO A 377 -18.73 -17.68 11.32
C PRO A 377 -19.46 -16.78 12.32
N VAL A 378 -19.79 -17.35 13.47
CA VAL A 378 -20.40 -16.63 14.58
C VAL A 378 -19.47 -15.47 14.92
N VAL A 379 -19.96 -14.24 14.81
CA VAL A 379 -19.41 -13.10 15.55
C VAL A 379 -19.81 -13.33 17.02
N PRO A 380 -18.90 -13.69 17.95
CA PRO A 380 -19.29 -13.88 19.34
C PRO A 380 -19.28 -12.49 19.99
N GLY A 381 -20.46 -11.89 20.08
CA GLY A 381 -20.68 -10.59 20.71
C GLY A 381 -22.07 -10.49 21.32
N GLY A 382 -22.36 -11.35 22.30
CA GLY A 382 -23.56 -11.30 23.12
C GLY A 382 -23.24 -11.95 24.47
N GLY A 383 -23.11 -11.14 25.52
CA GLY A 383 -22.31 -11.48 26.71
C GLY A 383 -22.97 -12.39 27.76
N SER A 384 -22.11 -12.89 28.65
CA SER A 384 -22.37 -13.02 30.10
C SER A 384 -21.02 -13.25 30.80
N GLY A 385 -20.82 -12.61 31.94
CA GLY A 385 -19.51 -12.44 32.59
C GLY A 385 -18.90 -13.69 33.22
N GLY A 386 -17.58 -13.65 33.42
CA GLY A 386 -16.84 -14.66 34.17
C GLY A 386 -15.34 -14.69 33.87
N VAL A 387 -14.62 -13.73 34.46
CA VAL A 387 -13.18 -13.70 34.82
C VAL A 387 -12.24 -14.76 34.17
N GLY A 388 -11.34 -14.29 33.30
CA GLY A 388 -9.97 -14.84 33.19
C GLY A 388 -9.57 -15.51 31.86
N GLY A 389 -9.02 -14.72 30.93
CA GLY A 389 -8.10 -15.16 29.88
C GLY A 389 -8.74 -15.67 28.58
N ALA A 390 -8.94 -14.78 27.60
CA ALA A 390 -9.30 -15.16 26.23
C ALA A 390 -8.21 -14.67 25.25
N PRO A 391 -7.76 -15.48 24.28
CA PRO A 391 -7.19 -14.95 23.04
C PRO A 391 -8.30 -14.24 22.27
N GLU A 392 -8.03 -13.01 21.86
CA GLU A 392 -9.01 -12.08 21.31
C GLU A 392 -9.25 -12.31 19.82
N TYR A 393 -10.54 -12.37 19.47
CA TYR A 393 -11.11 -12.23 18.13
C TYR A 393 -10.39 -11.17 17.28
N HIS A 394 -9.79 -11.58 16.15
CA HIS A 394 -9.19 -10.68 15.17
C HIS A 394 -10.29 -10.12 14.25
N ASP A 395 -10.60 -8.82 14.34
CA ASP A 395 -11.29 -8.12 13.24
C ASP A 395 -10.45 -8.30 11.97
N GLY A 396 -11.07 -8.79 10.90
CA GLY A 396 -10.40 -9.23 9.67
C GLY A 396 -9.42 -8.21 9.06
N TYR A 397 -8.44 -8.70 8.31
CA TYR A 397 -7.38 -7.87 7.76
C TYR A 397 -7.89 -6.82 6.76
N ARG A 398 -7.57 -5.54 6.98
CA ARG A 398 -8.22 -4.39 6.31
C ARG A 398 -7.51 -3.87 5.05
N TYR A 399 -6.42 -4.49 4.62
CA TYR A 399 -5.70 -4.09 3.40
C TYR A 399 -5.73 -5.20 2.35
N GLY A 400 -5.69 -4.84 1.07
CA GLY A 400 -5.79 -5.84 0.00
C GLY A 400 -5.09 -5.43 -1.28
N PHE A 401 -5.87 -5.13 -2.31
CA PHE A 401 -5.37 -4.75 -3.63
C PHE A 401 -4.49 -3.49 -3.56
N ASN A 402 -3.32 -3.54 -4.21
CA ASN A 402 -2.22 -2.57 -4.12
C ASN A 402 -1.83 -2.13 -2.70
N GLY A 403 -2.13 -2.95 -1.69
CA GLY A 403 -1.86 -2.67 -0.28
C GLY A 403 -2.70 -1.53 0.30
N LYS A 404 -3.78 -1.14 -0.40
CA LYS A 404 -4.70 -0.08 0.01
C LYS A 404 -5.68 -0.55 1.07
N GLU A 405 -6.13 0.40 1.90
CA GLU A 405 -7.13 0.13 2.94
C GLU A 405 -8.50 -0.06 2.27
N ASN A 406 -9.21 -1.11 2.64
CA ASN A 406 -10.58 -1.34 2.22
C ASN A 406 -11.55 -0.65 3.18
N ASP A 407 -12.47 0.14 2.64
CA ASP A 407 -13.60 0.73 3.37
C ASP A 407 -14.82 -0.22 3.29
N ASN A 408 -14.68 -1.41 3.90
CA ASN A 408 -15.66 -2.50 3.83
C ASN A 408 -17.06 -2.08 4.30
N GLU A 409 -17.12 -1.09 5.19
CA GLU A 409 -18.35 -0.57 5.77
C GLU A 409 -19.24 0.15 4.73
N VAL A 410 -18.68 0.53 3.59
CA VAL A 410 -19.39 1.27 2.54
C VAL A 410 -20.18 0.34 1.64
N LYS A 411 -19.55 -0.74 1.13
CA LYS A 411 -20.14 -1.58 0.07
C LYS A 411 -19.96 -3.09 0.26
N GLY A 412 -19.16 -3.52 1.23
CA GLY A 412 -18.75 -4.92 1.38
C GLY A 412 -17.25 -5.09 1.26
N ASP A 413 -16.78 -6.32 1.46
CA ASP A 413 -15.37 -6.63 1.61
C ASP A 413 -14.57 -6.40 0.32
N GLY A 414 -13.66 -5.42 0.36
CA GLY A 414 -12.81 -5.07 -0.78
C GLY A 414 -13.50 -4.24 -1.86
N ASP A 415 -14.78 -3.89 -1.71
CA ASP A 415 -15.58 -3.22 -2.74
C ASP A 415 -15.36 -1.70 -2.84
N GLN A 416 -14.62 -1.14 -1.90
CA GLN A 416 -14.18 0.26 -1.95
C GLN A 416 -12.82 0.41 -1.29
N GLN A 417 -11.88 1.08 -1.98
CA GLN A 417 -10.50 1.20 -1.54
C GLN A 417 -10.05 2.66 -1.46
N ASP A 418 -9.32 2.99 -0.40
CA ASP A 418 -8.70 4.31 -0.23
C ASP A 418 -7.29 4.37 -0.84
N TYR A 419 -7.16 5.07 -1.98
CA TYR A 419 -5.88 5.38 -2.62
C TYR A 419 -5.27 6.69 -2.11
N GLY A 420 -5.78 7.21 -0.99
CA GLY A 420 -5.38 8.49 -0.43
C GLY A 420 -6.05 9.64 -1.14
N MET A 421 -5.68 9.92 -2.39
CA MET A 421 -6.22 11.06 -3.16
C MET A 421 -7.57 10.77 -3.82
N ARG A 422 -7.81 9.51 -4.18
CA ARG A 422 -9.06 9.06 -4.80
C ARG A 422 -9.55 7.79 -4.13
N ILE A 423 -10.84 7.54 -4.29
CA ILE A 423 -11.50 6.32 -3.82
C ILE A 423 -11.81 5.44 -5.04
N TYR A 424 -11.47 4.17 -4.95
CA TYR A 424 -11.55 3.20 -6.05
C TYR A 424 -12.63 2.15 -5.77
N ASP A 425 -13.45 1.82 -6.77
CA ASP A 425 -14.40 0.70 -6.75
C ASP A 425 -13.88 -0.40 -7.70
N PRO A 426 -13.30 -1.48 -7.19
CA PRO A 426 -12.73 -2.55 -8.02
C PRO A 426 -13.76 -3.38 -8.78
N ARG A 427 -15.01 -3.46 -8.29
CA ARG A 427 -16.06 -4.18 -9.01
C ARG A 427 -16.43 -3.45 -10.29
N ALA A 428 -16.49 -2.12 -10.24
CA ALA A 428 -16.69 -1.30 -11.43
C ALA A 428 -15.41 -1.10 -12.25
N GLY A 429 -14.24 -1.22 -11.61
CA GLY A 429 -12.92 -1.00 -12.20
C GLY A 429 -12.54 0.47 -12.35
N ARG A 430 -13.07 1.37 -11.48
CA ARG A 430 -13.04 2.83 -11.70
C ARG A 430 -12.95 3.66 -10.41
N PHE A 431 -12.40 4.86 -10.52
CA PHE A 431 -12.38 5.85 -9.44
C PHE A 431 -13.71 6.59 -9.30
N LEU A 432 -14.01 7.05 -8.09
CA LEU A 432 -15.23 7.79 -7.76
C LEU A 432 -15.14 9.29 -8.08
N SER A 433 -13.95 9.79 -8.41
CA SER A 433 -13.69 11.20 -8.72
C SER A 433 -12.80 11.36 -9.94
N VAL A 434 -12.85 12.54 -10.54
CA VAL A 434 -11.97 12.94 -11.65
C VAL A 434 -10.53 12.97 -11.16
N ASP A 435 -9.62 12.42 -11.95
CA ASP A 435 -8.18 12.55 -11.73
C ASP A 435 -7.74 14.03 -11.69
N PRO A 436 -7.13 14.52 -10.59
CA PRO A 436 -6.62 15.89 -10.53
C PRO A 436 -5.61 16.24 -11.63
N ILE A 437 -4.91 15.26 -12.20
CA ILE A 437 -3.96 15.46 -13.30
C ILE A 437 -4.51 15.10 -14.68
N THR A 438 -5.83 14.90 -14.82
CA THR A 438 -6.47 14.56 -16.10
C THR A 438 -6.08 15.50 -17.24
N ALA A 439 -5.87 16.80 -16.97
CA ALA A 439 -5.48 17.78 -17.99
C ALA A 439 -4.12 17.48 -18.65
N LYS A 440 -3.25 16.69 -17.99
CA LYS A 440 -1.98 16.22 -18.55
C LYS A 440 -2.12 15.01 -19.46
N TYR A 441 -3.23 14.28 -19.32
CA TYR A 441 -3.54 13.07 -20.08
C TYR A 441 -4.92 13.22 -20.73
N PRO A 442 -5.11 14.20 -21.64
CA PRO A 442 -6.40 14.44 -22.29
C PRO A 442 -6.89 13.24 -23.12
N GLU A 443 -5.99 12.34 -23.52
CA GLU A 443 -6.27 11.09 -24.21
C GLU A 443 -6.83 9.99 -23.30
N LEU A 444 -6.78 10.18 -21.99
CA LEU A 444 -7.17 9.23 -20.96
C LEU A 444 -8.48 9.68 -20.29
N THR A 445 -9.41 8.74 -20.09
CA THR A 445 -10.57 9.00 -19.23
C THR A 445 -10.12 9.33 -17.80
N PRO A 446 -10.71 10.35 -17.14
CA PRO A 446 -10.32 10.79 -15.81
C PRO A 446 -10.66 9.80 -14.67
N TYR A 447 -11.37 8.71 -14.97
CA TYR A 447 -11.86 7.76 -13.97
C TYR A 447 -11.22 6.37 -14.06
N GLN A 448 -10.34 6.11 -15.04
CA GLN A 448 -9.73 4.79 -15.18
C GLN A 448 -8.67 4.54 -14.11
N PHE A 449 -8.49 3.28 -13.79
CA PHE A 449 -7.39 2.80 -12.96
C PHE A 449 -6.17 2.49 -13.81
N ALA A 450 -5.01 3.04 -13.45
CA ALA A 450 -3.70 2.69 -14.03
C ALA A 450 -3.67 2.63 -15.57
N SER A 451 -4.32 3.58 -16.25
CA SER A 451 -4.46 3.61 -17.72
C SER A 451 -5.03 2.31 -18.33
N ASN A 452 -5.89 1.59 -17.61
CA ASN A 452 -6.41 0.28 -17.97
C ASN A 452 -5.32 -0.81 -18.17
N SER A 453 -4.17 -0.66 -17.51
CA SER A 453 -3.04 -1.61 -17.56
C SER A 453 -2.74 -2.19 -16.17
N PRO A 454 -3.73 -2.80 -15.47
CA PRO A 454 -3.64 -3.07 -14.04
C PRO A 454 -2.70 -4.22 -13.66
N ILE A 455 -2.13 -4.94 -14.63
CA ILE A 455 -1.13 -5.99 -14.39
C ILE A 455 0.29 -5.43 -14.37
N ASP A 456 0.52 -4.34 -15.10
CA ASP A 456 1.85 -3.75 -15.33
C ASP A 456 2.04 -2.44 -14.55
N ALA A 457 0.94 -1.75 -14.24
CA ALA A 457 0.94 -0.45 -13.60
C ALA A 457 0.07 -0.43 -12.34
N ILE A 458 0.48 0.41 -11.39
CA ILE A 458 -0.31 0.79 -10.22
C ILE A 458 -0.71 2.25 -10.35
N ASP A 459 -1.85 2.63 -9.76
CA ASP A 459 -2.19 4.03 -9.61
C ASP A 459 -1.31 4.66 -8.50
N LEU A 460 -0.46 5.61 -8.88
CA LEU A 460 0.51 6.23 -7.97
C LEU A 460 -0.15 7.35 -7.16
N ASP A 461 0.09 7.38 -5.85
CA ASP A 461 -0.51 8.36 -4.92
C ASP A 461 0.03 9.79 -5.07
N GLY A 462 0.92 10.04 -6.04
CA GLY A 462 1.69 11.28 -6.15
C GLY A 462 2.65 11.51 -4.97
N LEU A 463 3.50 12.54 -5.04
CA LEU A 463 4.63 12.95 -4.18
C LEU A 463 6.02 12.45 -4.62
N GLU A 464 6.49 12.91 -5.78
CA GLU A 464 7.82 12.60 -6.33
C GLU A 464 8.91 13.63 -5.96
N ALA A 465 10.06 13.18 -5.46
CA ALA A 465 11.28 13.98 -5.40
C ALA A 465 12.11 13.84 -6.68
N PHE A 466 12.56 14.94 -7.26
CA PHE A 466 13.30 14.97 -8.52
C PHE A 466 14.81 14.99 -8.29
N PHE A 467 15.55 14.07 -8.90
CA PHE A 467 17.00 13.93 -8.76
C PHE A 467 17.74 14.51 -9.97
N ILE A 468 18.82 15.26 -9.71
CA ILE A 468 19.58 16.02 -10.70
C ILE A 468 21.06 15.64 -10.60
N HIS A 469 21.59 15.05 -11.67
CA HIS A 469 22.98 14.63 -11.73
C HIS A 469 23.96 15.82 -11.95
N GLY A 470 25.23 15.59 -11.61
CA GLY A 470 26.33 16.55 -11.81
C GLY A 470 26.97 16.48 -13.21
N THR A 471 28.08 17.21 -13.40
CA THR A 471 28.69 17.49 -14.70
C THR A 471 29.18 16.27 -15.50
N VAL A 472 29.75 15.28 -14.81
CA VAL A 472 30.38 14.10 -15.44
C VAL A 472 29.48 12.86 -15.44
N ASN A 473 28.19 13.06 -15.17
CA ASN A 473 27.21 11.99 -14.98
C ASN A 473 26.02 12.18 -15.93
N ASN A 474 25.13 11.19 -15.94
CA ASN A 474 23.80 11.27 -16.54
C ASN A 474 22.76 10.79 -15.51
N SER A 475 21.50 10.71 -15.91
CA SER A 475 20.40 10.21 -15.06
C SER A 475 20.66 8.82 -14.45
N SER A 476 21.45 7.95 -15.11
CA SER A 476 21.74 6.60 -14.63
C SER A 476 22.45 6.57 -13.27
N ARG A 477 23.13 7.67 -12.88
CA ARG A 477 23.71 7.88 -11.55
C ARG A 477 22.73 7.51 -10.42
N TRP A 478 21.46 7.85 -10.62
CA TRP A 478 20.42 7.70 -9.62
C TRP A 478 19.61 6.40 -9.75
N THR A 479 19.57 5.80 -10.93
CA THR A 479 18.88 4.52 -11.16
C THR A 479 19.76 3.32 -10.77
N GLU A 480 21.07 3.43 -10.95
CA GLU A 480 22.03 2.36 -10.66
C GLU A 480 22.46 2.33 -9.18
N ASN A 481 22.19 3.39 -8.41
CA ASN A 481 22.56 3.50 -7.00
C ASN A 481 21.39 3.20 -6.05
N SER A 482 21.30 1.95 -5.59
CA SER A 482 20.21 1.45 -4.74
C SER A 482 20.29 1.88 -3.26
N ARG A 483 21.39 2.48 -2.80
CA ARG A 483 21.60 2.81 -1.37
C ARG A 483 21.37 4.28 -1.06
N THR A 484 21.85 5.17 -1.91
CA THR A 484 21.85 6.62 -1.68
C THR A 484 20.47 7.23 -1.84
N VAL A 485 19.74 6.80 -2.87
CA VAL A 485 18.45 7.39 -3.21
C VAL A 485 17.40 7.13 -2.12
N PRO A 486 17.23 5.89 -1.57
CA PRO A 486 16.36 5.68 -0.42
C PRO A 486 16.76 6.52 0.80
N THR A 487 18.06 6.66 1.06
CA THR A 487 18.58 7.49 2.16
C THR A 487 18.16 8.95 2.04
N LEU A 488 18.31 9.53 0.85
CA LEU A 488 17.94 10.93 0.61
C LEU A 488 16.42 11.14 0.65
N ILE A 489 15.63 10.16 0.22
CA ILE A 489 14.17 10.22 0.35
C ILE A 489 13.73 10.30 1.83
N ARG A 490 14.44 9.67 2.77
CA ARG A 490 14.16 9.78 4.23
C ARG A 490 14.21 11.23 4.73
N LEU A 491 14.97 12.10 4.07
CA LEU A 491 15.11 13.53 4.40
C LEU A 491 13.99 14.40 3.81
N THR A 492 13.19 13.85 2.90
CA THR A 492 12.11 14.56 2.19
C THR A 492 10.74 14.20 2.74
N ASN A 493 9.71 14.95 2.35
CA ASN A 493 8.31 14.56 2.56
C ASN A 493 7.74 13.77 1.37
N ASN A 494 8.58 13.41 0.40
CA ASN A 494 8.16 12.69 -0.81
C ASN A 494 8.18 11.18 -0.57
N LYS A 495 7.20 10.49 -1.16
CA LYS A 495 7.04 9.03 -1.07
C LYS A 495 7.70 8.31 -2.26
N TYR A 496 7.81 9.01 -3.39
CA TYR A 496 8.33 8.48 -4.64
C TYR A 496 9.52 9.29 -5.14
N LYS A 497 10.26 8.73 -6.10
CA LYS A 497 11.45 9.33 -6.70
C LYS A 497 11.27 9.46 -8.20
N ASN A 498 11.75 10.57 -8.74
CA ASN A 498 11.89 10.80 -10.17
C ASN A 498 13.37 11.03 -10.48
N THR A 499 13.98 10.06 -11.16
CA THR A 499 15.43 10.01 -11.44
C THR A 499 15.74 10.24 -12.91
N GLY A 500 14.73 10.53 -13.73
CA GLY A 500 14.83 10.56 -15.19
C GLY A 500 15.35 11.87 -15.77
N PHE A 501 15.50 12.93 -14.97
CA PHE A 501 15.99 14.21 -15.48
C PHE A 501 17.45 14.09 -15.90
N ASN A 502 17.72 14.44 -17.16
CA ASN A 502 19.04 14.40 -17.76
C ASN A 502 19.33 15.74 -18.44
N TRP A 503 20.50 16.33 -18.17
CA TRP A 503 20.95 17.57 -18.80
C TRP A 503 22.36 17.42 -19.36
N LYS A 504 22.63 18.09 -20.47
CA LYS A 504 23.97 18.06 -21.08
C LYS A 504 24.86 19.06 -20.36
N ALA A 505 25.73 18.56 -19.49
CA ALA A 505 26.63 19.38 -18.69
C ALA A 505 28.04 19.42 -19.30
N PRO A 506 28.51 20.56 -19.84
CA PRO A 506 29.91 20.71 -20.23
C PRO A 506 30.85 20.60 -19.01
N LEU A 507 32.03 19.97 -19.18
CA LEU A 507 33.05 19.80 -18.13
C LEU A 507 33.42 21.14 -17.44
N LEU A 508 33.43 22.24 -18.18
CA LEU A 508 33.69 23.60 -17.69
C LEU A 508 32.42 24.47 -17.75
N ASN A 509 31.28 23.93 -17.30
CA ASN A 509 30.01 24.63 -17.37
C ASN A 509 30.02 25.93 -16.53
N ASN A 510 29.40 26.96 -17.06
CA ASN A 510 29.23 28.25 -16.40
C ASN A 510 27.77 28.46 -15.93
N VAL A 511 27.52 29.58 -15.27
CA VAL A 511 26.19 29.92 -14.72
C VAL A 511 25.10 29.92 -15.80
N ASN A 512 25.40 30.32 -17.05
CA ASN A 512 24.42 30.34 -18.14
C ASN A 512 24.06 28.93 -18.60
N ASP A 513 25.02 28.01 -18.69
CA ASP A 513 24.75 26.61 -19.02
C ASP A 513 23.82 26.00 -17.97
N ARG A 514 24.08 26.29 -16.69
CA ARG A 514 23.23 25.86 -15.58
C ARG A 514 21.87 26.57 -15.56
N THR A 515 21.79 27.82 -16.01
CA THR A 515 20.50 28.50 -16.24
C THR A 515 19.68 27.80 -17.33
N VAL A 516 20.31 27.35 -18.42
CA VAL A 516 19.62 26.60 -19.47
C VAL A 516 19.13 25.26 -18.93
N ALA A 517 19.99 24.53 -18.21
CA ALA A 517 19.61 23.28 -17.54
C ALA A 517 18.49 23.50 -16.51
N ALA A 518 18.49 24.61 -15.77
CA ALA A 518 17.45 24.93 -14.79
C ALA A 518 16.09 25.20 -15.45
N LYS A 519 16.09 25.83 -16.64
CA LYS A 519 14.86 25.98 -17.45
C LYS A 519 14.34 24.63 -17.91
N GLN A 520 15.23 23.74 -18.37
CA GLN A 520 14.88 22.37 -18.75
C GLN A 520 14.34 21.59 -17.55
N LEU A 521 14.99 21.71 -16.39
CA LEU A 521 14.54 21.09 -15.15
C LEU A 521 13.19 21.62 -14.72
N THR A 522 12.95 22.93 -14.82
CA THR A 522 11.64 23.51 -14.49
C THR A 522 10.57 22.95 -15.41
N ALA A 523 10.80 22.93 -16.73
CA ALA A 523 9.85 22.34 -17.68
C ALA A 523 9.60 20.86 -17.36
N TYR A 524 10.67 20.10 -17.08
CA TYR A 524 10.61 18.68 -16.74
C TYR A 524 9.83 18.43 -15.44
N VAL A 525 10.15 19.16 -14.37
CA VAL A 525 9.45 19.06 -13.08
C VAL A 525 7.99 19.41 -13.27
N LEU A 526 7.66 20.52 -13.94
CA LEU A 526 6.27 20.92 -14.15
C LEU A 526 5.49 19.93 -15.03
N SER A 527 6.13 19.25 -15.98
CA SER A 527 5.48 18.23 -16.79
C SER A 527 5.31 16.90 -16.04
N HIS A 528 6.24 16.52 -15.17
CA HIS A 528 6.25 15.20 -14.51
C HIS A 528 5.70 15.17 -13.07
N ARG A 529 5.58 16.32 -12.40
CA ARG A 529 4.97 16.40 -11.05
C ARG A 529 3.45 16.34 -11.09
N VAL A 530 2.81 16.05 -9.97
CA VAL A 530 1.39 16.38 -9.76
C VAL A 530 1.28 17.86 -9.33
N THR A 531 0.32 18.59 -9.90
CA THR A 531 0.09 20.01 -9.56
C THR A 531 -0.46 20.12 -8.13
N GLY A 532 0.06 21.04 -7.32
CA GLY A 532 -0.32 21.22 -5.91
C GLY A 532 0.50 20.41 -4.91
N GLU A 533 1.34 19.47 -5.37
CA GLU A 533 2.24 18.73 -4.50
C GLU A 533 3.50 19.49 -4.13
N GLU A 534 4.08 19.10 -2.99
CA GLU A 534 5.42 19.53 -2.58
C GLU A 534 6.47 19.12 -3.62
N ILE A 535 7.21 20.12 -4.09
CA ILE A 535 8.30 19.93 -5.04
C ILE A 535 9.59 19.84 -4.24
N THR A 536 10.27 18.70 -4.33
CA THR A 536 11.62 18.53 -3.77
C THR A 536 12.61 18.26 -4.89
N LEU A 537 13.70 19.04 -4.91
CA LEU A 537 14.80 18.88 -5.86
C LEU A 537 16.06 18.41 -5.12
N ILE A 538 16.67 17.33 -5.60
CA ILE A 538 17.86 16.73 -4.99
C ILE A 538 18.99 16.77 -6.02
N GLY A 539 19.99 17.60 -5.78
CA GLY A 539 21.09 17.82 -6.73
C GLY A 539 22.44 17.39 -6.16
N HIS A 540 23.20 16.65 -6.96
CA HIS A 540 24.62 16.38 -6.69
C HIS A 540 25.52 17.29 -7.54
N SER A 541 26.62 17.78 -6.97
CA SER A 541 27.60 18.62 -7.66
C SER A 541 26.90 19.82 -8.34
N HIS A 542 27.26 20.19 -9.56
CA HIS A 542 26.59 21.27 -10.29
C HIS A 542 25.09 21.05 -10.54
N GLY A 543 24.57 19.82 -10.39
CA GLY A 543 23.13 19.56 -10.37
C GLY A 543 22.41 20.27 -9.21
N GLY A 544 23.09 20.49 -8.08
CA GLY A 544 22.58 21.31 -6.99
C GLY A 544 22.43 22.79 -7.36
N ASN A 545 23.37 23.35 -8.13
CA ASN A 545 23.24 24.72 -8.64
C ASN A 545 22.07 24.83 -9.63
N VAL A 546 21.86 23.81 -10.48
CA VAL A 546 20.70 23.73 -11.38
C VAL A 546 19.39 23.71 -10.58
N ALA A 547 19.33 22.92 -9.50
CA ALA A 547 18.17 22.86 -8.61
C ALA A 547 17.87 24.22 -7.94
N ILE A 548 18.91 24.90 -7.42
CA ILE A 548 18.77 26.23 -6.81
C ILE A 548 18.23 27.25 -7.82
N GLN A 549 18.76 27.26 -9.05
CA GLN A 549 18.26 28.17 -10.09
C GLN A 549 16.82 27.82 -10.51
N ALA A 550 16.48 26.54 -10.60
CA ALA A 550 15.14 26.08 -10.98
C ALA A 550 14.08 26.44 -9.93
N ALA A 551 14.43 26.51 -8.65
CA ALA A 551 13.52 26.90 -7.59
C ALA A 551 12.81 28.24 -7.85
N ASP A 552 13.56 29.25 -8.28
CA ASP A 552 12.99 30.56 -8.60
C ASP A 552 12.18 30.55 -9.89
N MET A 553 12.55 29.71 -10.85
CA MET A 553 11.82 29.56 -12.11
C MET A 553 10.48 28.86 -11.89
N ILE A 554 10.46 27.80 -11.08
CA ILE A 554 9.26 27.10 -10.62
C ILE A 554 8.38 28.07 -9.83
N TYR A 555 8.94 28.78 -8.85
CA TYR A 555 8.18 29.77 -8.08
C TYR A 555 7.59 30.89 -8.94
N LYS A 556 8.30 31.35 -9.97
CA LYS A 556 7.76 32.33 -10.93
C LYS A 556 6.64 31.74 -11.79
N ALA A 557 6.75 30.47 -12.17
CA ALA A 557 5.77 29.79 -13.01
C ALA A 557 4.50 29.39 -12.25
N THR A 558 4.62 29.00 -10.97
CA THR A 558 3.51 28.40 -10.20
C THR A 558 3.15 29.14 -8.92
N GLY A 559 4.03 29.99 -8.40
CA GLY A 559 3.88 30.62 -7.10
C GLY A 559 4.18 29.70 -5.91
N GLU A 560 4.59 28.46 -6.14
CA GLU A 560 4.91 27.48 -5.10
C GLU A 560 6.40 27.48 -4.78
N LYS A 561 6.71 27.25 -3.50
CA LYS A 561 8.10 27.08 -3.08
C LYS A 561 8.53 25.62 -3.20
N VAL A 562 9.83 25.40 -3.26
CA VAL A 562 10.44 24.07 -3.39
C VAL A 562 11.36 23.79 -2.21
N ASN A 563 11.45 22.53 -1.82
CA ASN A 563 12.48 22.03 -0.93
C ASN A 563 13.70 21.57 -1.75
N ILE A 564 14.90 21.72 -1.18
CA ILE A 564 16.14 21.33 -1.86
C ILE A 564 17.04 20.52 -0.95
N ILE A 565 17.66 19.47 -1.48
CA ILE A 565 18.85 18.86 -0.91
C ILE A 565 19.99 19.02 -1.92
N THR A 566 21.10 19.62 -1.51
CA THR A 566 22.32 19.68 -2.31
C THR A 566 23.40 18.81 -1.68
N ILE A 567 24.15 18.10 -2.51
CA ILE A 567 25.23 17.22 -2.07
C ILE A 567 26.48 17.54 -2.86
N SER A 568 27.58 17.78 -2.16
CA SER A 568 28.88 18.08 -2.78
C SER A 568 28.76 19.21 -3.82
N THR A 569 27.87 20.18 -3.60
CA THR A 569 27.54 21.21 -4.59
C THR A 569 28.47 22.41 -4.43
N PRO A 570 29.16 22.85 -5.49
CA PRO A 570 29.98 24.07 -5.44
C PRO A 570 29.14 25.29 -5.02
N ALA A 571 29.59 25.98 -3.97
CA ALA A 571 28.87 27.12 -3.39
C ALA A 571 29.26 28.44 -4.06
N TYR A 572 28.27 29.24 -4.45
CA TYR A 572 28.47 30.58 -5.02
C TYR A 572 27.70 31.63 -4.22
N ASN A 573 28.36 32.21 -3.20
CA ASN A 573 27.71 33.02 -2.16
C ASN A 573 27.66 34.54 -2.43
N GLN A 574 28.04 35.00 -3.63
CA GLN A 574 27.97 36.43 -3.96
C GLN A 574 26.52 36.97 -3.82
N THR A 575 26.37 38.20 -3.33
CA THR A 575 25.09 38.84 -2.97
C THR A 575 24.05 38.85 -4.10
N TYR A 576 24.48 38.75 -5.37
CA TYR A 576 23.58 38.76 -6.53
C TYR A 576 23.64 37.47 -7.36
N SER A 577 24.30 36.42 -6.86
CA SER A 577 24.38 35.14 -7.56
C SER A 577 23.00 34.46 -7.61
N LYS A 578 22.64 33.93 -8.79
CA LYS A 578 21.45 33.08 -9.00
C LYS A 578 21.57 31.72 -8.32
N GLU A 579 22.78 31.36 -7.92
CA GLU A 579 23.12 30.06 -7.31
C GLU A 579 23.33 30.20 -5.80
N ASN A 580 23.09 31.38 -5.24
CA ASN A 580 23.06 31.60 -3.81
C ASN A 580 21.63 31.33 -3.28
N PRO A 581 21.40 30.29 -2.47
CA PRO A 581 20.07 29.94 -1.98
C PRO A 581 19.45 31.04 -1.11
N ARG A 582 20.25 31.94 -0.50
CA ARG A 582 19.74 33.09 0.26
C ARG A 582 18.99 34.09 -0.62
N ASN A 583 19.36 34.18 -1.89
CA ASN A 583 18.74 35.10 -2.85
C ASN A 583 17.45 34.53 -3.45
N SER A 584 17.23 33.22 -3.33
CA SER A 584 16.06 32.57 -3.92
C SER A 584 14.79 32.92 -3.16
N LYS A 585 13.75 33.33 -3.90
CA LYS A 585 12.38 33.47 -3.38
C LYS A 585 11.63 32.14 -3.40
N GLY A 586 12.00 31.24 -4.32
CA GLY A 586 11.37 29.95 -4.52
C GLY A 586 11.80 28.86 -3.54
N ILE A 587 12.92 28.99 -2.83
CA ILE A 587 13.31 28.00 -1.81
C ILE A 587 12.43 28.16 -0.55
N ASN A 588 11.81 27.06 -0.13
CA ASN A 588 11.16 26.87 1.17
C ASN A 588 12.18 26.48 2.22
N ASP A 589 12.87 25.36 1.97
CA ASP A 589 13.86 24.78 2.86
C ASP A 589 14.98 24.11 2.07
N HIS A 590 16.20 24.14 2.60
CA HIS A 590 17.40 23.68 1.91
C HIS A 590 18.35 23.01 2.90
N ILE A 591 18.70 21.75 2.63
CA ILE A 591 19.78 21.02 3.30
C ILE A 591 20.96 20.94 2.35
N ALA A 592 22.10 21.48 2.74
CA ALA A 592 23.35 21.36 2.01
C ALA A 592 24.27 20.38 2.73
N LEU A 593 24.56 19.25 2.10
CA LEU A 593 25.49 18.23 2.58
C LEU A 593 26.85 18.43 1.89
N TRP A 594 27.90 18.62 2.68
CA TRP A 594 29.25 18.84 2.19
C TRP A 594 30.25 18.08 3.05
N ASN A 595 31.49 17.94 2.59
CA ASN A 595 32.60 17.45 3.42
C ASN A 595 33.85 18.29 3.13
N LYS A 596 34.70 18.48 4.14
CA LYS A 596 35.88 19.36 4.07
C LYS A 596 36.99 18.90 3.14
N ASP A 597 36.97 17.62 2.81
CA ASP A 597 38.00 16.98 1.99
C ASP A 597 37.66 17.07 0.49
N ASP A 598 36.41 17.41 0.12
CA ASP A 598 35.94 17.61 -1.25
C ASP A 598 36.57 18.85 -1.91
N MET A 599 37.52 18.60 -2.82
CA MET A 599 38.23 19.65 -3.56
C MET A 599 37.40 20.30 -4.66
N VAL A 600 36.31 19.67 -5.11
CA VAL A 600 35.46 20.17 -6.20
C VAL A 600 34.38 21.10 -5.64
N ALA A 601 33.77 20.74 -4.50
CA ALA A 601 32.82 21.62 -3.82
C ALA A 601 33.50 22.78 -3.09
N GLY A 602 34.74 22.61 -2.60
CA GLY A 602 35.46 23.57 -1.75
C GLY A 602 36.68 24.29 -2.37
N GLY A 603 37.02 24.04 -3.64
CA GLY A 603 38.31 24.46 -4.24
C GLY A 603 38.34 25.72 -5.10
N LEU A 604 37.24 26.46 -5.31
CA LEU A 604 37.23 27.63 -6.21
C LEU A 604 36.54 28.86 -5.57
N ALA A 605 37.36 29.73 -4.97
CA ALA A 605 37.07 31.09 -4.48
C ALA A 605 36.29 31.22 -3.16
N GLY A 606 36.66 32.24 -2.37
CA GLY A 606 36.28 32.44 -0.96
C GLY A 606 34.77 32.51 -0.69
N ASP A 607 34.43 32.10 0.54
CA ASP A 607 33.14 31.59 1.04
C ASP A 607 32.90 30.11 0.71
N HIS A 608 33.77 29.25 1.26
CA HIS A 608 34.01 27.86 0.87
C HIS A 608 32.79 26.91 0.80
N TYR A 609 31.62 27.24 1.38
CA TYR A 609 30.39 26.42 1.38
C TYR A 609 29.13 27.30 1.54
N PHE A 610 27.93 26.75 1.32
CA PHE A 610 26.70 27.51 1.54
C PHE A 610 26.58 27.96 3.00
N THR A 611 26.42 29.25 3.21
CA THR A 611 26.25 29.79 4.57
C THR A 611 24.88 29.45 5.18
N ASN A 612 24.87 29.06 6.47
CA ASN A 612 23.63 28.83 7.22
C ASN A 612 22.69 30.05 7.14
N SER A 613 21.40 29.82 6.94
CA SER A 613 20.38 30.85 6.85
C SER A 613 19.02 30.31 7.31
N PRO A 614 17.98 31.15 7.48
CA PRO A 614 16.63 30.65 7.80
C PRO A 614 16.10 29.58 6.83
N LYS A 615 16.63 29.56 5.59
CA LYS A 615 16.26 28.57 4.57
C LYS A 615 17.31 27.48 4.39
N THR A 616 18.54 27.65 4.84
CA THR A 616 19.65 26.75 4.49
C THR A 616 20.34 26.24 5.75
N ARG A 617 20.34 24.91 5.90
CA ARG A 617 21.15 24.18 6.87
C ARG A 617 22.32 23.54 6.16
N ASN A 618 23.52 24.04 6.44
CA ASN A 618 24.76 23.54 5.88
C ASN A 618 25.42 22.56 6.86
N ILE A 619 25.54 21.30 6.45
CA ILE A 619 25.89 20.18 7.31
C ILE A 619 27.11 19.46 6.76
N GLU A 620 28.16 19.39 7.59
CA GLU A 620 29.39 18.67 7.28
C GLU A 620 29.21 17.16 7.53
N LEU A 621 29.56 16.35 6.53
CA LEU A 621 29.66 14.90 6.60
C LEU A 621 31.08 14.53 7.02
N ASN A 622 31.21 13.67 8.04
CA ASN A 622 32.51 13.17 8.46
C ASN A 622 32.95 12.03 7.54
N VAL A 623 33.99 12.30 6.73
CA VAL A 623 34.53 11.36 5.75
C VAL A 623 35.99 10.99 6.02
N ASP A 624 36.56 11.45 7.14
CA ASP A 624 37.98 11.29 7.45
C ASP A 624 38.41 9.81 7.41
N ARG A 625 37.50 8.89 7.81
CA ARG A 625 37.77 7.44 7.82
C ARG A 625 37.96 6.80 6.45
N PHE A 626 37.62 7.48 5.36
CA PHE A 626 37.63 6.93 4.01
C PHE A 626 38.64 7.62 3.09
N TYR A 627 38.74 8.94 3.17
CA TYR A 627 39.54 9.72 2.22
C TYR A 627 40.79 10.34 2.82
N VAL A 628 41.09 10.09 4.09
CA VAL A 628 42.26 10.64 4.78
C VAL A 628 43.18 9.51 5.23
N SER A 629 44.46 9.62 4.88
CA SER A 629 45.51 8.74 5.40
C SER A 629 46.59 9.54 6.11
N GLU A 630 46.97 9.07 7.30
CA GLU A 630 47.98 9.70 8.15
C GLU A 630 49.18 8.77 8.33
N LYS A 631 50.38 9.26 8.03
CA LYS A 631 51.63 8.50 8.21
C LYS A 631 52.59 9.25 9.14
N PRO A 632 53.09 8.63 10.22
CA PRO A 632 54.11 9.23 11.06
C PRO A 632 55.47 9.21 10.35
N ILE A 633 56.10 10.37 10.25
CA ILE A 633 57.46 10.58 9.76
C ILE A 633 58.31 11.05 10.93
N LYS A 634 59.36 10.30 11.27
CA LYS A 634 60.40 10.74 12.21
C LYS A 634 61.42 11.59 11.46
N ASP A 635 61.67 12.79 11.95
CA ASP A 635 62.80 13.57 11.48
C ASP A 635 64.14 13.02 12.03
N ARG A 636 65.25 13.55 11.52
CA ARG A 636 66.61 13.15 11.90
C ARG A 636 66.98 13.40 13.37
N TRP A 637 66.11 14.06 14.14
CA TRP A 637 66.27 14.35 15.56
C TRP A 637 65.30 13.56 16.43
N GLY A 638 64.54 12.62 15.85
CA GLY A 638 63.59 11.77 16.55
C GLY A 638 62.22 12.39 16.80
N LYS A 639 61.95 13.60 16.28
CA LYS A 639 60.63 14.24 16.36
C LYS A 639 59.68 13.56 15.36
N VAL A 640 58.55 13.07 15.84
CA VAL A 640 57.50 12.49 14.99
C VAL A 640 56.60 13.62 14.49
N THR A 641 56.46 13.73 13.17
CA THR A 641 55.47 14.58 12.49
C THR A 641 54.50 13.68 11.72
N VAL A 642 53.23 14.02 11.65
CA VAL A 642 52.23 13.24 10.89
C VAL A 642 52.00 13.93 9.55
N THR A 643 52.17 13.20 8.46
CA THR A 643 51.80 13.67 7.11
C THR A 643 50.39 13.18 6.79
N ARG A 644 49.48 14.13 6.53
CA ARG A 644 48.07 13.89 6.14
C ARG A 644 47.96 13.94 4.61
N THR A 645 47.49 12.86 3.99
CA THR A 645 47.18 12.79 2.55
C THR A 645 45.67 12.62 2.38
N VAL A 646 45.07 13.40 1.48
CA VAL A 646 43.61 13.44 1.27
C VAL A 646 43.26 13.11 -0.19
N ASP A 647 42.36 12.15 -0.42
CA ASP A 647 41.74 11.92 -1.73
C ASP A 647 40.51 12.82 -1.91
N GLY A 648 40.77 14.08 -2.25
CA GLY A 648 39.72 15.09 -2.33
C GLY A 648 38.85 15.05 -3.59
N VAL A 649 39.24 14.29 -4.61
CA VAL A 649 38.41 14.08 -5.81
C VAL A 649 37.44 12.92 -5.56
N GLY A 650 37.90 11.84 -4.91
CA GLY A 650 37.02 10.76 -4.45
C GLY A 650 35.96 11.26 -3.47
N ALA A 651 36.35 12.13 -2.53
CA ALA A 651 35.44 12.74 -1.55
C ALA A 651 34.26 13.52 -2.18
N HIS A 652 34.36 13.94 -3.45
CA HIS A 652 33.26 14.58 -4.17
C HIS A 652 32.07 13.64 -4.40
N SER A 653 32.34 12.35 -4.59
CA SER A 653 31.33 11.31 -4.85
C SER A 653 30.96 10.51 -3.61
N VAL A 654 31.15 11.08 -2.41
CA VAL A 654 30.83 10.44 -1.11
C VAL A 654 29.40 9.87 -1.06
N ASP A 655 28.45 10.53 -1.73
CA ASP A 655 27.08 10.05 -1.80
C ASP A 655 26.98 8.67 -2.46
N ILE A 656 27.84 8.36 -3.44
CA ILE A 656 27.87 7.07 -4.11
C ILE A 656 28.79 6.07 -3.42
N ASP A 657 30.00 6.51 -3.10
CA ASP A 657 31.06 5.61 -2.65
C ASP A 657 30.85 5.19 -1.20
N HIS A 658 30.31 6.10 -0.37
CA HIS A 658 30.08 5.92 1.06
C HIS A 658 28.72 6.49 1.53
N PRO A 659 27.58 6.03 0.98
CA PRO A 659 26.24 6.49 1.36
C PRO A 659 25.92 6.28 2.85
N GLU A 660 26.60 5.34 3.51
CA GLU A 660 26.51 5.12 4.96
C GLU A 660 26.85 6.35 5.79
N VAL A 661 27.71 7.27 5.30
CA VAL A 661 28.03 8.51 6.00
C VAL A 661 26.79 9.38 6.19
N ILE A 662 25.92 9.42 5.17
CA ILE A 662 24.66 10.18 5.22
C ILE A 662 23.67 9.47 6.14
N ASN A 663 23.55 8.15 6.07
CA ASN A 663 22.67 7.38 6.97
C ASN A 663 23.08 7.55 8.44
N GLU A 664 24.37 7.43 8.77
CA GLU A 664 24.86 7.62 10.13
C GLU A 664 24.59 9.03 10.65
N ALA A 665 24.74 10.06 9.82
CA ALA A 665 24.44 11.43 10.20
C ALA A 665 22.94 11.66 10.43
N ILE A 666 22.06 10.97 9.69
CA ILE A 666 20.61 10.95 9.94
C ILE A 666 20.30 10.27 11.27
N ASP A 667 20.85 9.07 11.48
CA ASP A 667 20.56 8.25 12.66
C ASP A 667 21.10 8.90 13.95
N GLN A 668 22.16 9.69 13.85
CA GLN A 668 22.69 10.53 14.94
C GLN A 668 21.90 11.84 15.15
N GLY A 669 20.85 12.09 14.36
CA GLY A 669 20.04 13.31 14.44
C GLY A 669 20.72 14.58 13.95
N LYS A 670 21.86 14.48 13.25
CA LYS A 670 22.60 15.64 12.73
C LYS A 670 21.95 16.24 11.49
N ILE A 671 21.25 15.43 10.70
CA ILE A 671 20.52 15.87 9.51
C ILE A 671 19.02 15.83 9.80
N PRO A 672 18.37 16.98 10.08
CA PRO A 672 16.93 17.03 10.26
C PRO A 672 16.20 16.89 8.92
N LYS A 673 14.96 16.41 8.95
CA LYS A 673 14.08 16.35 7.78
C LYS A 673 13.78 17.75 7.22
N LEU A 674 13.47 17.85 5.93
CA LEU A 674 13.00 19.08 5.29
C LEU A 674 11.65 19.53 5.86
N ASN A 675 11.50 20.84 6.07
CA ASN A 675 10.24 21.45 6.47
C ASN A 675 9.21 21.31 5.35
N LEU A 676 7.95 21.07 5.73
CA LEU A 676 6.83 21.04 4.78
C LEU A 676 6.74 22.35 4.00
N VAL A 677 6.49 22.26 2.69
CA VAL A 677 6.10 23.42 1.88
C VAL A 677 4.65 23.76 2.24
N LYS A 678 4.45 24.89 2.93
CA LYS A 678 3.09 25.35 3.26
C LYS A 678 2.34 25.69 1.96
N PRO A 679 1.14 25.10 1.71
CA PRO A 679 0.34 25.46 0.56
C PRO A 679 -0.06 26.93 0.64
N LYS A 680 -0.15 27.58 -0.53
CA LYS A 680 -0.68 28.94 -0.64
C LYS A 680 -2.18 28.87 -0.35
N ILE A 681 -2.64 29.55 0.69
CA ILE A 681 -4.06 29.76 1.00
C ILE A 681 -4.70 30.60 -0.11
#